data_AF-A0A2U1XXC8-F1
#
_entry.id   AF-A0A2U1XXC8-F1
#
_cell.length_a   1.000
_cell.length_b   1.000
_cell.length_c   1.000
_cell.angle_alpha   90.00
_cell.angle_beta   90.00
_cell.angle_gamma   90.00
#
_symmetry.space_group_name_H-M   'P 1'
#
loop_
_entity.id
_entity.type
_entity.pdbx_description
1 polymer ?
#
loop_
_entity_poly.entity_id
_entity_poly.type
_entity_poly.pdbx_seq_one_letter_code
_entity_poly.pdbx_strand_id
1 'polypeptide(L)'
;MAPKMARIMDGNEAAASVAYRASDVIAIYPITPSSPMGEFADEWSAAHRPNLWGSVPQVVEMQSEGGAAGAVHGALQAGALATTFTASQGLLLMIPNMYKIAGELTPFCMHVAARTLATHALSIFGDHSDVMACRQTGFAMLASANVQEAHDLALVAHVATLRARVPFLHFFDGFRTSHEFNCIKPLADDDLRALIDDGCVDAHRRRGLTPDHPVVRGTAQNPDVFFQAREAANPWYDACPAIVQEMMDRLTARTGRAYRLFDYHGHPQAERVVVVMGSGAETCNGTVDRLVGQGERVGCLTVRLFRPFAIADFVSALPATVRRIAVLDRTKEPGAVADPLYLDVVAALAEARAADSSAIDPMVIGGRYGLSSKEFTPAMAKAVFDELGRDRPKRRFTVGITDDVTHHSIPWDPRWAVEEPGVSRAVFFGLGADGTVGANKNSLKIIQSRSGGHAQAYFVYDSRKSGSTTVSHLRFSKEPIRAPYLIGQAQFVACHHLPLMERVEVAEMAAPGATLLLNAPGTPEQVWDALPAEVQRLCIERRLSLHAIDAGAVAREVGLGRRVNTIMQTCFFALSNVMPVADAIAEIKAAIAKTYSRRGEEVVARNIAAVDQALAHLHPVPVPDHVTADHGRPAPVPETAPDFVKRVTGMMIAGHGDRLPVSAFPVDGTWPTGTSKYEHRNIAAEAPGWNADLCIECNKCVLVCPHAAIRATVVPESALAGAPAGFETIPYKGREFPGGRYRLQASPADCTGCTLCVAACPVEDKHGSGRKALEMRPIQALAGQQEAFEFFRGLPAIPRESVPVTVKHSQLLEPLFEFSGACAGCGETPYIKMLTQLFGDRMVMANATGCSSIYGGNLPTTPYTIDASGHGPAWANSLFEDNAEFGLGLRVAIDGMAEQARDALALLSAQLEPGLVTELLEAGQTDAAGIAAQRAHVVTLRTQLAPLKDPLARRLEQMADYLVRKCVWIVGGDGWAYDIGYGGLDHALASGRDINILVMDTEVYSNTGGQQSKATPIGASAKFATAGRSAAKKDLGLMAMAYDHVYVARTAFGARDSHTLNALTEAEAYRGPSLVLAYSHCVAHGFELSHGLEHQKLAVDSGHWSLYRRDPQRLAEGKTALQLDSGAPSAGLAAFMAGESRFSAVERANPERFHALLDEAEAEIRRKRHLFEHMAGFKE
;
A
#
# COMPACT_ATOMS: atom_id res chain seq x y z
N MET A 1 -33.55 -4.70 -30.62
CA MET A 1 -32.49 -5.06 -29.67
C MET A 1 -33.10 -5.09 -28.28
N ALA A 2 -32.99 -6.19 -27.54
CA ALA A 2 -33.29 -6.18 -26.10
C ALA A 2 -32.36 -5.16 -25.41
N PRO A 3 -32.84 -4.34 -24.45
CA PRO A 3 -31.99 -3.38 -23.77
C PRO A 3 -30.85 -4.12 -23.06
N LYS A 4 -29.59 -3.80 -23.41
CA LYS A 4 -28.41 -4.31 -22.68
C LYS A 4 -28.52 -3.85 -21.24
N MET A 5 -28.63 -4.79 -20.29
CA MET A 5 -28.69 -4.47 -18.87
C MET A 5 -27.43 -3.74 -18.43
N ALA A 6 -27.60 -2.65 -17.68
CA ALA A 6 -26.49 -1.98 -17.02
C ALA A 6 -25.81 -2.95 -16.03
N ARG A 7 -24.51 -2.79 -15.81
CA ARG A 7 -23.72 -3.57 -14.83
C ARG A 7 -22.85 -2.64 -14.00
N ILE A 8 -22.80 -2.86 -12.69
CA ILE A 8 -21.84 -2.20 -11.81
C ILE A 8 -20.49 -2.88 -11.94
N MET A 9 -19.47 -2.09 -12.26
CA MET A 9 -18.07 -2.47 -12.25
C MET A 9 -17.18 -1.26 -11.93
N ASP A 10 -15.92 -1.50 -11.62
CA ASP A 10 -14.92 -0.44 -11.50
C ASP A 10 -14.14 -0.23 -12.81
N GLY A 11 -13.35 0.84 -12.87
CA GLY A 11 -12.56 1.18 -14.07
C GLY A 11 -11.55 0.10 -14.46
N ASN A 12 -11.00 -0.64 -13.49
CA ASN A 12 -10.09 -1.75 -13.74
C ASN A 12 -10.81 -2.93 -14.42
N GLU A 13 -11.94 -3.40 -13.86
CA GLU A 13 -12.73 -4.48 -14.46
C GLU A 13 -13.22 -4.09 -15.86
N ALA A 14 -13.64 -2.83 -16.03
CA ALA A 14 -14.06 -2.27 -17.31
C ALA A 14 -12.97 -2.35 -18.40
N ALA A 15 -11.76 -1.85 -18.11
CA ALA A 15 -10.65 -1.89 -19.06
C ALA A 15 -10.15 -3.31 -19.31
N ALA A 16 -9.98 -4.12 -18.25
CA ALA A 16 -9.52 -5.50 -18.35
C ALA A 16 -10.48 -6.36 -19.21
N SER A 17 -11.79 -6.15 -19.09
CA SER A 17 -12.81 -6.86 -19.87
C SER A 17 -12.60 -6.73 -21.38
N VAL A 18 -12.25 -5.54 -21.86
CA VAL A 18 -11.96 -5.32 -23.28
C VAL A 18 -10.58 -5.88 -23.62
N ALA A 19 -9.56 -5.55 -22.82
CA ALA A 19 -8.18 -5.97 -23.05
C ALA A 19 -8.03 -7.50 -23.17
N TYR A 20 -8.70 -8.24 -22.28
CA TYR A 20 -8.70 -9.70 -22.27
C TYR A 20 -9.29 -10.28 -23.56
N ARG A 21 -10.44 -9.78 -23.99
CA ARG A 21 -11.13 -10.28 -25.18
C ARG A 21 -10.39 -9.92 -26.48
N ALA A 22 -9.63 -8.84 -26.49
CA ALA A 22 -8.89 -8.34 -27.65
C ALA A 22 -7.43 -8.85 -27.75
N SER A 23 -6.97 -9.71 -26.84
CA SER A 23 -5.56 -10.13 -26.78
C SER A 23 -5.38 -11.65 -26.79
N ASP A 24 -4.23 -12.09 -27.30
CA ASP A 24 -3.74 -13.48 -27.23
C ASP A 24 -2.79 -13.68 -26.04
N VAL A 25 -1.97 -12.66 -25.73
CA VAL A 25 -0.96 -12.68 -24.66
C VAL A 25 -1.13 -11.47 -23.73
N ILE A 26 -1.02 -11.70 -22.42
CA ILE A 26 -1.16 -10.68 -21.38
C ILE A 26 0.03 -10.84 -20.41
N ALA A 27 1.10 -10.07 -20.62
CA ALA A 27 2.25 -10.10 -19.71
C ALA A 27 2.10 -9.05 -18.62
N ILE A 28 2.24 -9.43 -17.36
CA ILE A 28 1.87 -8.61 -16.21
C ILE A 28 2.95 -8.59 -15.13
N TYR A 29 2.87 -7.57 -14.27
CA TYR A 29 3.51 -7.52 -12.97
C TYR A 29 2.64 -6.67 -12.04
N PRO A 30 2.45 -7.05 -10.75
CA PRO A 30 1.50 -6.36 -9.90
C PRO A 30 2.01 -5.05 -9.33
N ILE A 31 1.31 -3.96 -9.64
CA ILE A 31 1.49 -2.64 -9.01
C ILE A 31 0.16 -1.94 -8.78
N THR A 32 -0.11 -1.54 -7.53
CA THR A 32 -1.30 -0.73 -7.17
C THR A 32 -1.29 0.60 -7.91
N PRO A 33 -2.42 1.11 -8.43
CA PRO A 33 -3.77 0.54 -8.42
C PRO A 33 -4.13 -0.28 -9.67
N SER A 34 -3.16 -0.71 -10.48
CA SER A 34 -3.39 -1.44 -11.74
C SER A 34 -3.53 -2.96 -11.57
N SER A 35 -3.01 -3.54 -10.48
CA SER A 35 -3.03 -4.99 -10.21
C SER A 35 -4.38 -5.67 -10.46
N PRO A 36 -5.54 -5.10 -10.08
CA PRO A 36 -6.84 -5.75 -10.31
C PRO A 36 -7.10 -6.10 -11.78
N MET A 37 -6.57 -5.34 -12.75
CA MET A 37 -6.72 -5.67 -14.18
C MET A 37 -6.06 -6.99 -14.54
N GLY A 38 -4.82 -7.21 -14.07
CA GLY A 38 -4.10 -8.46 -14.26
C GLY A 38 -4.78 -9.62 -13.51
N GLU A 39 -5.32 -9.35 -12.32
CA GLU A 39 -6.01 -10.35 -11.50
C GLU A 39 -7.29 -10.85 -12.17
N PHE A 40 -8.09 -9.96 -12.75
CA PHE A 40 -9.26 -10.35 -13.54
C PHE A 40 -8.88 -11.14 -14.78
N ALA A 41 -7.82 -10.73 -15.49
CA ALA A 41 -7.33 -11.46 -16.66
C ALA A 41 -6.90 -12.90 -16.30
N ASP A 42 -6.16 -13.07 -15.20
CA ASP A 42 -5.77 -14.39 -14.68
C ASP A 42 -6.98 -15.23 -14.27
N GLU A 43 -7.93 -14.66 -13.51
CA GLU A 43 -9.16 -15.36 -13.10
C GLU A 43 -9.95 -15.87 -14.32
N TRP A 44 -10.08 -15.05 -15.36
CA TRP A 44 -10.80 -15.41 -16.58
C TRP A 44 -10.06 -16.45 -17.41
N SER A 45 -8.72 -16.38 -17.47
CA SER A 45 -7.88 -17.37 -18.16
C SER A 45 -7.94 -18.73 -17.45
N ALA A 46 -7.81 -18.74 -16.12
CA ALA A 46 -7.96 -19.93 -15.28
C ALA A 46 -9.37 -20.56 -15.37
N ALA A 47 -10.41 -19.74 -15.61
CA ALA A 47 -11.77 -20.19 -15.89
C ALA A 47 -12.01 -20.59 -17.36
N HIS A 48 -10.95 -20.71 -18.17
CA HIS A 48 -10.99 -21.07 -19.59
C HIS A 48 -11.91 -20.20 -20.45
N ARG A 49 -12.03 -18.90 -20.13
CA ARG A 49 -12.85 -17.98 -20.92
C ARG A 49 -12.11 -17.66 -22.23
N PRO A 50 -12.70 -17.88 -23.41
CA PRO A 50 -12.03 -17.55 -24.67
C PRO A 50 -12.02 -16.03 -24.93
N ASN A 51 -11.07 -15.59 -25.74
CA ASN A 51 -11.04 -14.29 -26.39
C ASN A 51 -11.96 -14.29 -27.63
N LEU A 52 -11.96 -13.20 -28.40
CA LEU A 52 -12.84 -13.06 -29.57
C LEU A 52 -12.59 -14.10 -30.68
N TRP A 53 -11.40 -14.72 -30.70
CA TRP A 53 -10.99 -15.74 -31.67
C TRP A 53 -11.10 -17.17 -31.12
N GLY A 54 -11.72 -17.36 -29.95
CA GLY A 54 -11.97 -18.68 -29.37
C GLY A 54 -10.77 -19.29 -28.62
N SER A 55 -9.65 -18.57 -28.52
CA SER A 55 -8.46 -19.02 -27.77
C SER A 55 -8.47 -18.46 -26.36
N VAL A 56 -7.92 -19.18 -25.39
CA VAL A 56 -7.75 -18.67 -24.01
C VAL A 56 -6.49 -17.80 -23.96
N PRO A 57 -6.56 -16.50 -23.61
CA PRO A 57 -5.40 -15.64 -23.46
C PRO A 57 -4.37 -16.22 -22.48
N GLN A 58 -3.10 -16.13 -22.86
CA GLN A 58 -1.98 -16.53 -22.02
C GLN A 58 -1.61 -15.38 -21.08
N VAL A 59 -1.88 -15.55 -19.78
CA VAL A 59 -1.49 -14.59 -18.75
C VAL A 59 -0.15 -15.02 -18.16
N VAL A 60 0.87 -14.15 -18.26
CA VAL A 60 2.24 -14.46 -17.83
C VAL A 60 2.74 -13.38 -16.88
N GLU A 61 3.04 -13.77 -15.66
CA GLU A 61 3.71 -12.89 -14.71
C GLU A 61 5.22 -12.89 -14.94
N MET A 62 5.81 -11.70 -14.97
CA MET A 62 7.26 -11.51 -15.09
C MET A 62 7.89 -11.15 -13.73
N GLN A 63 9.21 -11.01 -13.68
CA GLN A 63 9.93 -10.61 -12.46
C GLN A 63 9.83 -9.12 -12.12
N SER A 64 9.45 -8.30 -13.10
CA SER A 64 9.28 -6.84 -12.99
C SER A 64 8.49 -6.32 -14.19
N GLU A 65 8.03 -5.07 -14.15
CA GLU A 65 7.41 -4.40 -15.28
C GLU A 65 8.36 -4.25 -16.47
N GLY A 66 9.66 -4.07 -16.23
CA GLY A 66 10.67 -4.08 -17.30
C GLY A 66 10.72 -5.43 -18.03
N GLY A 67 10.60 -6.53 -17.28
CA GLY A 67 10.44 -7.87 -17.84
C GLY A 67 9.12 -8.05 -18.60
N ALA A 68 8.01 -7.55 -18.06
CA ALA A 68 6.70 -7.59 -18.72
C ALA A 68 6.69 -6.81 -20.04
N ALA A 69 7.33 -5.64 -20.09
CA ALA A 69 7.46 -4.86 -21.32
C ALA A 69 8.30 -5.58 -22.38
N GLY A 70 9.38 -6.26 -21.96
CA GLY A 70 10.19 -7.09 -22.85
C GLY A 70 9.44 -8.32 -23.39
N ALA A 71 8.68 -9.01 -22.53
CA ALA A 71 7.85 -10.15 -22.92
C ALA A 71 6.75 -9.75 -23.90
N VAL A 72 6.07 -8.63 -23.65
CA VAL A 72 5.11 -8.02 -24.59
C VAL A 72 5.78 -7.71 -25.91
N HIS A 73 6.93 -7.04 -25.90
CA HIS A 73 7.65 -6.71 -27.12
C HIS A 73 7.98 -7.98 -27.93
N GLY A 74 8.46 -9.04 -27.29
CA GLY A 74 8.70 -10.34 -27.94
C GLY A 74 7.43 -10.97 -28.52
N ALA A 75 6.32 -10.98 -27.77
CA ALA A 75 5.04 -11.52 -28.24
C ALA A 75 4.51 -10.76 -29.47
N LEU A 76 4.60 -9.43 -29.45
CA LEU A 76 4.22 -8.58 -30.57
C LEU A 76 5.08 -8.84 -31.80
N GLN A 77 6.40 -9.00 -31.63
CA GLN A 77 7.31 -9.35 -32.73
C GLN A 77 7.04 -10.73 -33.30
N ALA A 78 6.51 -11.67 -32.52
CA ALA A 78 6.05 -12.98 -32.99
C ALA A 78 4.68 -12.93 -33.70
N GLY A 79 4.04 -11.76 -33.79
CA GLY A 79 2.75 -11.57 -34.46
C GLY A 79 1.52 -11.85 -33.60
N ALA A 80 1.69 -12.09 -32.29
CA ALA A 80 0.56 -12.21 -31.35
C ALA A 80 -0.01 -10.83 -31.02
N LEU A 81 -1.31 -10.78 -30.71
CA LEU A 81 -1.92 -9.60 -30.09
C LEU A 81 -1.62 -9.63 -28.60
N ALA A 82 -0.98 -8.58 -28.08
CA ALA A 82 -0.57 -8.53 -26.67
C ALA A 82 -1.06 -7.27 -25.97
N THR A 83 -1.20 -7.35 -24.64
CA THR A 83 -1.53 -6.21 -23.75
C THR A 83 -0.77 -6.34 -22.43
N THR A 84 -0.74 -5.25 -21.66
CA THR A 84 -0.21 -5.22 -20.28
C THR A 84 -0.97 -4.19 -19.44
N PHE A 85 -0.79 -4.27 -18.11
CA PHE A 85 -1.40 -3.40 -17.12
C PHE A 85 -0.31 -2.88 -16.19
N THR A 86 -0.24 -1.56 -15.97
CA THR A 86 0.81 -0.96 -15.12
C THR A 86 0.39 0.40 -14.55
N ALA A 87 1.25 0.99 -13.71
CA ALA A 87 1.11 2.33 -13.15
C ALA A 87 2.46 2.82 -12.58
N SER A 88 2.64 4.14 -12.39
CA SER A 88 3.72 4.74 -11.57
C SER A 88 5.12 4.20 -11.89
N GLN A 89 5.86 3.75 -10.88
CA GLN A 89 7.21 3.18 -11.00
C GLN A 89 7.28 2.06 -12.04
N GLY A 90 6.25 1.23 -12.09
CA GLY A 90 6.15 0.14 -13.05
C GLY A 90 6.15 0.65 -14.49
N LEU A 91 5.42 1.74 -14.76
CA LEU A 91 5.41 2.36 -16.08
C LEU A 91 6.80 2.93 -16.45
N LEU A 92 7.54 3.51 -15.49
CA LEU A 92 8.91 3.98 -15.73
C LEU A 92 9.84 2.85 -16.21
N LEU A 93 9.72 1.66 -15.61
CA LEU A 93 10.52 0.49 -16.00
C LEU A 93 10.16 -0.03 -17.42
N MET A 94 8.99 0.33 -17.96
CA MET A 94 8.59 -0.05 -19.32
C MET A 94 9.10 0.92 -20.40
N ILE A 95 9.49 2.15 -20.05
CA ILE A 95 9.89 3.21 -21.01
C ILE A 95 10.90 2.74 -22.06
N PRO A 96 11.98 2.00 -21.74
CA PRO A 96 12.94 1.55 -22.75
C PRO A 96 12.30 0.71 -23.85
N ASN A 97 11.39 -0.21 -23.50
CA ASN A 97 10.68 -1.04 -24.48
C ASN A 97 9.57 -0.25 -25.20
N MET A 98 8.98 0.78 -24.60
CA MET A 98 8.02 1.65 -25.28
C MET A 98 8.64 2.31 -26.52
N TYR A 99 9.87 2.83 -26.42
CA TYR A 99 10.57 3.37 -27.60
C TYR A 99 10.75 2.32 -28.71
N LYS A 100 11.02 1.07 -28.35
CA LYS A 100 11.19 -0.03 -29.32
C LYS A 100 9.86 -0.39 -29.99
N ILE A 101 8.80 -0.61 -29.21
CA ILE A 101 7.47 -0.96 -29.71
C ILE A 101 6.94 0.14 -30.65
N ALA A 102 7.09 1.41 -30.28
CA ALA A 102 6.69 2.54 -31.10
C ALA A 102 7.55 2.70 -32.36
N GLY A 103 8.88 2.62 -32.22
CA GLY A 103 9.83 2.74 -33.33
C GLY A 103 9.66 1.64 -34.38
N GLU A 104 9.12 0.49 -33.99
CA GLU A 104 8.85 -0.64 -34.88
C GLU A 104 7.41 -0.63 -35.46
N LEU A 105 6.61 0.41 -35.15
CA LEU A 105 5.23 0.59 -35.62
C LEU A 105 4.40 -0.70 -35.43
N THR A 106 4.34 -1.15 -34.19
CA THR A 106 3.68 -2.40 -33.83
C THR A 106 2.40 -2.13 -33.05
N PRO A 107 1.24 -2.61 -33.54
CA PRO A 107 -0.04 -2.48 -32.84
C PRO A 107 0.02 -3.04 -31.42
N PHE A 108 -0.34 -2.23 -30.44
CA PHE A 108 -0.28 -2.58 -29.03
C PHE A 108 -1.09 -1.57 -28.20
N CYS A 109 -1.81 -2.04 -27.19
CA CYS A 109 -2.48 -1.18 -26.23
C CYS A 109 -2.04 -1.55 -24.80
N MET A 110 -1.44 -0.57 -24.12
CA MET A 110 -1.09 -0.63 -22.70
C MET A 110 -2.19 0.09 -21.90
N HIS A 111 -2.68 -0.51 -20.82
CA HIS A 111 -3.64 0.14 -19.94
C HIS A 111 -3.01 0.57 -18.62
N VAL A 112 -3.16 1.86 -18.28
CA VAL A 112 -2.50 2.47 -17.13
C VAL A 112 -3.54 3.07 -16.17
N ALA A 113 -3.52 2.63 -14.92
CA ALA A 113 -4.24 3.30 -13.84
C ALA A 113 -3.33 4.40 -13.26
N ALA A 114 -3.32 5.58 -13.90
CA ALA A 114 -2.34 6.64 -13.73
C ALA A 114 -2.14 7.03 -12.26
N ARG A 115 -0.89 6.98 -11.78
CA ARG A 115 -0.49 7.06 -10.38
C ARG A 115 0.75 7.93 -10.19
N THR A 116 0.78 8.63 -9.05
CA THR A 116 1.92 9.45 -8.61
C THR A 116 3.24 8.68 -8.62
N LEU A 117 4.29 9.31 -9.15
CA LEU A 117 5.68 8.84 -9.01
C LEU A 117 6.24 9.15 -7.61
N ALA A 118 7.00 8.20 -7.06
CA ALA A 118 7.76 8.40 -5.84
C ALA A 118 8.83 9.49 -6.04
N THR A 119 8.77 10.54 -5.22
CA THR A 119 9.70 11.69 -5.26
C THR A 119 10.32 11.94 -3.89
N HIS A 120 9.80 12.90 -3.13
CA HIS A 120 10.10 13.08 -1.71
C HIS A 120 9.45 12.01 -0.83
N ALA A 121 8.43 11.34 -1.34
CA ALA A 121 7.71 10.25 -0.70
C ALA A 121 7.06 9.35 -1.76
N LEU A 122 6.78 8.10 -1.39
CA LEU A 122 5.93 7.19 -2.14
C LEU A 122 4.47 7.64 -2.02
N SER A 123 3.72 7.58 -3.12
CA SER A 123 2.26 7.57 -3.08
C SER A 123 1.69 6.47 -3.95
N ILE A 124 0.64 5.81 -3.47
CA ILE A 124 -0.13 4.83 -4.27
C ILE A 124 -1.23 5.49 -5.09
N PHE A 125 -1.53 6.76 -4.83
CA PHE A 125 -2.71 7.45 -5.31
C PHE A 125 -2.54 8.07 -6.70
N GLY A 126 -3.66 8.46 -7.31
CA GLY A 126 -3.74 8.83 -8.71
C GLY A 126 -3.36 10.27 -9.03
N ASP A 127 -2.45 10.43 -9.98
CA ASP A 127 -2.23 11.64 -10.78
C ASP A 127 -1.57 11.24 -12.12
N HIS A 128 -1.18 12.20 -12.96
CA HIS A 128 -0.66 11.93 -14.30
C HIS A 128 0.87 11.97 -14.40
N SER A 129 1.61 12.02 -13.29
CA SER A 129 3.08 12.13 -13.33
C SER A 129 3.76 10.98 -14.06
N ASP A 130 3.21 9.77 -13.98
CA ASP A 130 3.72 8.57 -14.64
C ASP A 130 3.48 8.60 -16.16
N VAL A 131 2.25 8.86 -16.60
CA VAL A 131 1.91 8.93 -18.02
C VAL A 131 2.60 10.12 -18.69
N MET A 132 2.78 11.24 -17.98
CA MET A 132 3.51 12.41 -18.50
C MET A 132 5.02 12.15 -18.65
N ALA A 133 5.59 11.23 -17.88
CA ALA A 133 6.97 10.77 -18.07
C ALA A 133 7.16 9.92 -19.34
N CYS A 134 6.07 9.52 -20.00
CA CYS A 134 6.08 8.68 -21.19
C CYS A 134 5.72 9.44 -22.48
N ARG A 135 5.38 10.74 -22.41
CA ARG A 135 4.82 11.51 -23.54
C ARG A 135 5.71 11.59 -24.79
N GLN A 136 7.01 11.34 -24.63
CA GLN A 136 8.03 11.40 -25.67
C GLN A 136 8.36 10.02 -26.28
N THR A 137 7.79 8.93 -25.77
CA THR A 137 8.14 7.56 -26.20
C THR A 137 7.69 7.22 -27.62
N GLY A 138 6.77 8.00 -28.18
CA GLY A 138 6.09 7.72 -29.45
C GLY A 138 4.80 6.90 -29.29
N PHE A 139 4.32 6.67 -28.07
CA PHE A 139 2.98 6.11 -27.87
C PHE A 139 1.91 7.19 -28.12
N ALA A 140 0.80 6.79 -28.74
CA ALA A 140 -0.44 7.55 -28.67
C ALA A 140 -0.98 7.49 -27.22
N MET A 141 -1.55 8.57 -26.71
CA MET A 141 -2.02 8.65 -25.32
C MET A 141 -3.49 9.03 -25.31
N LEU A 142 -4.32 8.10 -24.82
CA LEU A 142 -5.78 8.22 -24.81
C LEU A 142 -6.32 8.16 -23.37
N ALA A 143 -6.90 9.27 -22.90
CA ALA A 143 -7.38 9.46 -21.55
C ALA A 143 -8.88 9.19 -21.43
N SER A 144 -9.28 8.51 -20.36
CA SER A 144 -10.67 8.25 -19.98
C SER A 144 -11.05 9.00 -18.70
N ALA A 145 -12.16 9.72 -18.71
CA ALA A 145 -12.60 10.55 -17.58
C ALA A 145 -13.44 9.80 -16.53
N ASN A 146 -14.06 8.67 -16.89
CA ASN A 146 -14.95 7.91 -16.02
C ASN A 146 -14.92 6.40 -16.34
N VAL A 147 -15.65 5.59 -15.56
CA VAL A 147 -15.66 4.11 -15.70
C VAL A 147 -16.20 3.64 -17.05
N GLN A 148 -17.23 4.31 -17.58
CA GLN A 148 -17.79 3.98 -18.91
C GLN A 148 -16.78 4.32 -20.01
N GLU A 149 -16.08 5.45 -19.91
CA GLU A 149 -15.01 5.81 -20.85
C GLU A 149 -13.82 4.85 -20.76
N ALA A 150 -13.43 4.41 -19.56
CA ALA A 150 -12.35 3.41 -19.40
C ALA A 150 -12.68 2.09 -20.12
N HIS A 151 -13.97 1.75 -20.24
CA HIS A 151 -14.45 0.63 -21.02
C HIS A 151 -14.42 0.91 -22.54
N ASP A 152 -14.99 2.05 -22.95
CA ASP A 152 -15.22 2.38 -24.34
C ASP A 152 -13.94 2.77 -25.08
N LEU A 153 -13.10 3.59 -24.45
CA LEU A 153 -11.84 4.06 -25.02
C LEU A 153 -10.75 2.99 -24.95
N ALA A 154 -10.88 1.97 -24.08
CA ALA A 154 -10.09 0.75 -24.22
C ALA A 154 -10.35 0.08 -25.58
N LEU A 155 -11.61 -0.04 -26.02
CA LEU A 155 -11.89 -0.60 -27.35
C LEU A 155 -11.34 0.31 -28.44
N VAL A 156 -11.57 1.62 -28.37
CA VAL A 156 -11.04 2.60 -29.34
C VAL A 156 -9.53 2.46 -29.49
N ALA A 157 -8.78 2.36 -28.39
CA ALA A 157 -7.33 2.19 -28.42
C ALA A 157 -6.91 0.87 -29.11
N HIS A 158 -7.55 -0.25 -28.75
CA HIS A 158 -7.28 -1.57 -29.36
C HIS A 158 -7.57 -1.59 -30.87
N VAL A 159 -8.61 -0.91 -31.35
CA VAL A 159 -8.92 -0.90 -32.79
C VAL A 159 -8.13 0.16 -33.56
N ALA A 160 -7.86 1.32 -32.97
CA ALA A 160 -7.06 2.36 -33.59
C ALA A 160 -5.61 1.91 -33.77
N THR A 161 -5.03 1.23 -32.78
CA THR A 161 -3.63 0.76 -32.86
C THR A 161 -3.41 -0.26 -33.98
N LEU A 162 -4.40 -1.12 -34.27
CA LEU A 162 -4.32 -2.09 -35.37
C LEU A 162 -4.19 -1.42 -36.74
N ARG A 163 -4.91 -0.31 -36.96
CA ARG A 163 -4.90 0.41 -38.24
C ARG A 163 -3.78 1.45 -38.32
N ALA A 164 -3.60 2.24 -37.26
CA ALA A 164 -2.58 3.27 -37.21
C ALA A 164 -1.16 2.70 -37.02
N ARG A 165 -1.04 1.46 -36.54
CA ARG A 165 0.23 0.81 -36.14
C ARG A 165 1.02 1.53 -35.04
N VAL A 166 0.56 2.70 -34.61
CA VAL A 166 1.08 3.42 -33.45
C VAL A 166 0.56 2.72 -32.19
N PRO A 167 1.43 2.36 -31.23
CA PRO A 167 1.01 1.77 -29.97
C PRO A 167 0.32 2.81 -29.07
N PHE A 168 -0.66 2.37 -28.28
CA PHE A 168 -1.48 3.21 -27.42
C PHE A 168 -1.17 2.98 -25.94
N LEU A 169 -1.09 4.09 -25.20
CA LEU A 169 -1.19 4.15 -23.76
C LEU A 169 -2.61 4.66 -23.45
N HIS A 170 -3.51 3.74 -23.12
CA HIS A 170 -4.84 4.07 -22.62
C HIS A 170 -4.79 4.25 -21.11
N PHE A 171 -5.17 5.41 -20.59
CA PHE A 171 -5.08 5.68 -19.15
C PHE A 171 -6.33 6.31 -18.57
N PHE A 172 -6.49 6.07 -17.27
CA PHE A 172 -7.53 6.63 -16.42
C PHE A 172 -6.99 6.79 -15.01
N ASP A 173 -7.62 7.69 -14.25
CA ASP A 173 -7.06 8.14 -12.97
C ASP A 173 -7.06 7.01 -11.91
N GLY A 174 -5.86 6.75 -11.37
CA GLY A 174 -5.63 5.79 -10.29
C GLY A 174 -6.48 6.09 -9.07
N PHE A 175 -7.05 5.05 -8.47
CA PHE A 175 -8.18 5.09 -7.52
C PHE A 175 -9.44 5.79 -8.03
N ARG A 176 -9.37 7.08 -8.37
CA ARG A 176 -10.52 7.95 -8.66
C ARG A 176 -11.43 7.44 -9.77
N THR A 177 -10.87 6.77 -10.77
CA THR A 177 -11.63 6.05 -11.80
C THR A 177 -11.41 4.54 -11.72
N SER A 178 -10.16 4.10 -11.51
CA SER A 178 -9.83 2.65 -11.47
C SER A 178 -10.57 1.85 -10.38
N HIS A 179 -10.91 2.48 -9.25
CA HIS A 179 -11.57 1.86 -8.09
C HIS A 179 -12.93 2.50 -7.76
N GLU A 180 -13.41 3.44 -8.59
CA GLU A 180 -14.79 3.91 -8.52
C GLU A 180 -15.69 2.84 -9.12
N PHE A 181 -16.66 2.37 -8.35
CA PHE A 181 -17.72 1.50 -8.86
C PHE A 181 -18.82 2.37 -9.45
N ASN A 182 -19.21 2.13 -10.69
CA ASN A 182 -20.29 2.88 -11.33
C ASN A 182 -21.12 1.96 -12.25
N CYS A 183 -22.36 2.35 -12.52
CA CYS A 183 -23.22 1.66 -13.48
C CYS A 183 -22.75 1.96 -14.91
N ILE A 184 -22.31 0.95 -15.65
CA ILE A 184 -21.96 1.09 -17.06
C ILE A 184 -22.82 0.21 -17.97
N LYS A 185 -22.83 0.53 -19.26
CA LYS A 185 -23.37 -0.28 -20.35
C LYS A 185 -22.22 -1.06 -21.00
N PRO A 186 -22.03 -2.35 -20.65
CA PRO A 186 -20.90 -3.13 -21.18
C PRO A 186 -21.04 -3.37 -22.68
N LEU A 187 -19.89 -3.49 -23.36
CA LEU A 187 -19.83 -3.91 -24.77
C LEU A 187 -19.89 -5.45 -24.84
N ALA A 188 -20.77 -5.94 -25.70
CA ALA A 188 -20.86 -7.34 -26.07
C ALA A 188 -19.79 -7.68 -27.11
N ASP A 189 -19.49 -8.96 -27.29
CA ASP A 189 -18.48 -9.42 -28.25
C ASP A 189 -18.81 -9.00 -29.69
N ASP A 190 -20.11 -8.92 -30.04
CA ASP A 190 -20.58 -8.41 -31.33
C ASP A 190 -20.32 -6.90 -31.53
N ASP A 191 -20.16 -6.13 -30.46
CA ASP A 191 -19.74 -4.74 -30.56
C ASP A 191 -18.24 -4.67 -30.86
N LEU A 192 -17.42 -5.48 -30.17
CA LEU A 192 -15.97 -5.55 -30.37
C LEU A 192 -15.64 -6.03 -31.77
N ARG A 193 -16.24 -7.15 -32.21
CA ARG A 193 -16.04 -7.72 -33.56
C ARG A 193 -16.42 -6.77 -34.69
N ALA A 194 -17.37 -5.88 -34.47
CA ALA A 194 -17.79 -4.93 -35.49
C ALA A 194 -16.84 -3.74 -35.65
N LEU A 195 -15.98 -3.49 -34.67
CA LEU A 195 -14.98 -2.42 -34.72
C LEU A 195 -13.59 -2.96 -35.11
N ILE A 196 -13.24 -4.17 -34.66
CA ILE A 196 -11.99 -4.85 -35.02
C ILE A 196 -12.03 -5.26 -36.49
N ASP A 197 -11.03 -4.83 -37.25
CA ASP A 197 -10.82 -5.25 -38.64
C ASP A 197 -9.85 -6.44 -38.68
N ASP A 198 -10.39 -7.63 -39.01
CA ASP A 198 -9.60 -8.86 -39.14
C ASP A 198 -8.48 -8.74 -40.19
N GLY A 199 -8.65 -7.90 -41.22
CA GLY A 199 -7.60 -7.63 -42.20
C GLY A 199 -6.38 -6.95 -41.57
N CYS A 200 -6.59 -6.08 -40.58
CA CYS A 200 -5.52 -5.45 -39.81
C CYS A 200 -4.85 -6.44 -38.85
N VAL A 201 -5.63 -7.33 -38.22
CA VAL A 201 -5.11 -8.42 -37.38
C VAL A 201 -4.23 -9.36 -38.20
N ASP A 202 -4.70 -9.79 -39.37
CA ASP A 202 -3.93 -10.64 -40.27
C ASP A 202 -2.66 -9.92 -40.77
N ALA A 203 -2.74 -8.62 -41.02
CA ALA A 203 -1.58 -7.83 -41.40
C ALA A 203 -0.52 -7.77 -40.29
N HIS A 204 -0.94 -7.68 -39.02
CA HIS A 204 -0.04 -7.79 -37.86
C HIS A 204 0.62 -9.16 -37.79
N ARG A 205 -0.18 -10.24 -37.87
CA ARG A 205 0.32 -11.62 -37.87
C ARG A 205 1.31 -11.90 -39.00
N ARG A 206 1.04 -11.41 -40.21
CA ARG A 206 1.95 -11.55 -41.37
C ARG A 206 3.30 -10.83 -41.19
N ARG A 207 3.37 -9.85 -40.28
CA ARG A 207 4.64 -9.18 -39.91
C ARG A 207 5.33 -9.87 -38.74
N GLY A 208 4.80 -10.96 -38.19
CA GLY A 208 5.48 -11.73 -37.15
C GLY A 208 6.80 -12.31 -37.64
N LEU A 209 7.79 -12.40 -36.74
CA LEU A 209 9.05 -13.09 -36.99
C LEU A 209 8.78 -14.60 -37.08
N THR A 210 9.09 -15.18 -38.23
CA THR A 210 9.04 -16.63 -38.47
C THR A 210 10.23 -17.05 -39.32
N PRO A 211 10.84 -18.23 -39.05
CA PRO A 211 11.89 -18.78 -39.92
C PRO A 211 11.41 -19.08 -41.34
N ASP A 212 10.09 -19.20 -41.57
CA ASP A 212 9.53 -19.47 -42.90
C ASP A 212 9.55 -18.21 -43.80
N HIS A 213 9.56 -17.02 -43.20
CA HIS A 213 9.61 -15.70 -43.86
C HIS A 213 10.53 -14.74 -43.07
N PRO A 214 11.84 -15.04 -42.98
CA PRO A 214 12.72 -14.36 -42.04
C PRO A 214 12.98 -12.90 -42.44
N VAL A 215 12.99 -12.02 -41.43
CA VAL A 215 13.38 -10.62 -41.54
C VAL A 215 14.28 -10.24 -40.37
N VAL A 216 15.02 -9.14 -40.49
CA VAL A 216 15.86 -8.59 -39.43
C VAL A 216 15.24 -7.29 -38.89
N ARG A 217 15.20 -7.13 -37.56
CA ARG A 217 14.71 -5.93 -36.85
C ARG A 217 15.66 -5.55 -35.73
N GLY A 218 15.61 -4.29 -35.30
CA GLY A 218 16.47 -3.79 -34.22
C GLY A 218 17.95 -3.68 -34.60
N THR A 219 18.24 -3.37 -35.87
CA THR A 219 19.62 -3.17 -36.36
C THR A 219 20.32 -2.01 -35.66
N ALA A 220 21.64 -2.07 -35.56
CA ALA A 220 22.46 -0.88 -35.29
C ALA A 220 22.61 -0.05 -36.58
N GLN A 221 22.43 1.28 -36.47
CA GLN A 221 22.50 2.19 -37.62
C GLN A 221 23.48 3.34 -37.33
N ASN A 222 24.22 3.75 -38.36
CA ASN A 222 25.14 4.88 -38.29
C ASN A 222 24.39 6.22 -38.50
N PRO A 223 25.04 7.37 -38.25
CA PRO A 223 24.44 8.69 -38.44
C PRO A 223 24.00 9.01 -39.88
N ASP A 224 24.53 8.29 -40.88
CA ASP A 224 24.23 8.46 -42.30
C ASP A 224 22.81 8.04 -42.70
N VAL A 225 22.15 7.16 -41.93
CA VAL A 225 20.79 6.66 -42.23
C VAL A 225 19.82 6.73 -41.05
N PHE A 226 20.29 6.84 -39.80
CA PHE A 226 19.43 6.78 -38.62
C PHE A 226 18.36 7.88 -38.62
N PHE A 227 18.74 9.11 -38.96
CA PHE A 227 17.80 10.24 -38.92
C PHE A 227 16.68 10.05 -39.97
N GLN A 228 17.04 9.71 -41.20
CA GLN A 228 16.09 9.44 -42.27
C GLN A 228 15.15 8.28 -41.92
N ALA A 229 15.68 7.20 -41.35
CA ALA A 229 14.88 6.06 -40.90
C ALA A 229 13.93 6.43 -39.75
N ARG A 230 14.33 7.32 -38.84
CA ARG A 230 13.48 7.76 -37.72
C ARG A 230 12.29 8.58 -38.17
N GLU A 231 12.48 9.47 -39.14
CA GLU A 231 11.43 10.33 -39.73
C GLU A 231 10.48 9.57 -40.68
N ALA A 232 10.88 8.37 -41.16
CA ALA A 232 10.04 7.56 -42.04
C ALA A 232 8.71 7.11 -41.40
N ALA A 233 8.59 7.21 -40.07
CA ALA A 233 7.36 6.89 -39.34
C ALA A 233 6.31 8.01 -39.37
N ASN A 234 6.66 9.25 -39.75
CA ASN A 234 5.79 10.42 -39.66
C ASN A 234 4.38 10.22 -40.25
N PRO A 235 4.20 9.63 -41.46
CA PRO A 235 2.87 9.44 -42.04
C PRO A 235 1.91 8.62 -41.15
N TRP A 236 2.42 7.73 -40.31
CA TRP A 236 1.61 6.93 -39.38
C TRP A 236 1.11 7.77 -38.21
N TYR A 237 1.97 8.67 -37.70
CA TYR A 237 1.60 9.59 -36.62
C TYR A 237 0.66 10.69 -37.12
N ASP A 238 0.89 11.23 -38.31
CA ASP A 238 0.03 12.24 -38.93
C ASP A 238 -1.39 11.71 -39.19
N ALA A 239 -1.51 10.44 -39.59
CA ALA A 239 -2.80 9.79 -39.83
C ALA A 239 -3.52 9.33 -38.54
N CYS A 240 -2.79 9.16 -37.44
CA CYS A 240 -3.31 8.56 -36.21
C CYS A 240 -4.53 9.31 -35.62
N PRO A 241 -4.54 10.65 -35.48
CA PRO A 241 -5.70 11.37 -34.95
C PRO A 241 -7.00 11.12 -35.72
N ALA A 242 -6.96 11.17 -37.05
CA ALA A 242 -8.12 10.92 -37.90
C ALA A 242 -8.63 9.47 -37.75
N ILE A 243 -7.72 8.51 -37.63
CA ILE A 243 -8.08 7.10 -37.37
C ILE A 243 -8.78 6.98 -36.01
N VAL A 244 -8.27 7.63 -34.96
CA VAL A 244 -8.90 7.60 -33.63
C VAL A 244 -10.31 8.20 -33.68
N GLN A 245 -10.49 9.36 -34.33
CA GLN A 245 -11.79 9.99 -34.47
C GLN A 245 -12.77 9.07 -35.22
N GLU A 246 -12.33 8.45 -36.32
CA GLU A 246 -13.16 7.49 -37.06
C GLU A 246 -13.59 6.30 -36.18
N MET A 247 -12.69 5.78 -35.33
CA MET A 247 -13.03 4.68 -34.42
C MET A 247 -14.01 5.12 -33.33
N MET A 248 -13.90 6.36 -32.83
CA MET A 248 -14.89 6.97 -31.93
C MET A 248 -16.27 7.12 -32.61
N ASP A 249 -16.30 7.55 -33.88
CA ASP A 249 -17.54 7.69 -34.65
C ASP A 249 -18.20 6.33 -34.91
N ARG A 250 -17.41 5.30 -35.23
CA ARG A 250 -17.91 3.92 -35.36
C ARG A 250 -18.47 3.40 -34.05
N LEU A 251 -17.80 3.64 -32.92
CA LEU A 251 -18.32 3.28 -31.61
C LEU A 251 -19.65 4.01 -31.33
N THR A 252 -19.74 5.28 -31.69
CA THR A 252 -20.96 6.09 -31.57
C THR A 252 -22.10 5.46 -32.36
N ALA A 253 -21.87 5.07 -33.61
CA ALA A 253 -22.87 4.42 -34.44
C ALA A 253 -23.37 3.09 -33.85
N ARG A 254 -22.53 2.37 -33.10
CA ARG A 254 -22.89 1.10 -32.45
C ARG A 254 -23.57 1.28 -31.10
N THR A 255 -23.20 2.32 -30.35
CA THR A 255 -23.52 2.42 -28.93
C THR A 255 -24.37 3.63 -28.54
N GLY A 256 -24.46 4.62 -29.43
CA GLY A 256 -25.06 5.94 -29.19
C GLY A 256 -24.21 6.87 -28.33
N ARG A 257 -23.00 6.47 -27.92
CA ARG A 257 -22.11 7.28 -27.07
C ARG A 257 -21.05 7.94 -27.94
N ALA A 258 -21.14 9.27 -28.05
CA ALA A 258 -20.25 10.07 -28.88
C ALA A 258 -18.99 10.49 -28.12
N TYR A 259 -17.86 10.43 -28.82
CA TYR A 259 -16.56 10.90 -28.32
C TYR A 259 -15.86 11.70 -29.42
N ARG A 260 -15.08 12.68 -28.99
CA ARG A 260 -14.17 13.45 -29.86
C ARG A 260 -12.76 13.42 -29.30
N LEU A 261 -11.76 13.68 -30.15
CA LEU A 261 -10.37 13.87 -29.70
C LEU A 261 -10.29 14.94 -28.59
N PHE A 262 -11.02 16.02 -28.82
CA PHE A 262 -11.29 17.12 -27.89
C PHE A 262 -12.79 17.36 -27.86
N ASP A 263 -13.44 17.18 -26.71
CA ASP A 263 -14.90 17.35 -26.59
C ASP A 263 -15.19 18.54 -25.68
N TYR A 264 -16.06 19.41 -26.18
CA TYR A 264 -16.44 20.67 -25.55
C TYR A 264 -17.82 20.54 -24.90
N HIS A 265 -17.92 20.96 -23.65
CA HIS A 265 -19.14 20.99 -22.86
C HIS A 265 -19.36 22.38 -22.26
N GLY A 266 -20.55 22.95 -22.42
CA GLY A 266 -20.92 24.22 -21.80
C GLY A 266 -21.60 25.20 -22.77
N HIS A 267 -21.54 26.49 -22.43
CA HIS A 267 -22.26 27.52 -23.19
C HIS A 267 -21.72 27.64 -24.63
N PRO A 268 -22.55 27.62 -25.70
CA PRO A 268 -22.06 27.70 -27.08
C PRO A 268 -21.27 28.98 -27.42
N GLN A 269 -21.49 30.03 -26.64
CA GLN A 269 -20.77 31.30 -26.70
C GLN A 269 -19.95 31.55 -25.42
N ALA A 270 -19.24 30.54 -24.91
CA ALA A 270 -18.43 30.72 -23.71
C ALA A 270 -17.28 31.71 -23.95
N GLU A 271 -16.96 32.48 -22.91
CA GLU A 271 -15.83 33.43 -22.92
C GLU A 271 -14.66 32.92 -22.08
N ARG A 272 -14.95 32.08 -21.07
CA ARG A 272 -14.00 31.43 -20.17
C ARG A 272 -14.11 29.92 -20.30
N VAL A 273 -13.01 29.25 -20.61
CA VAL A 273 -12.96 27.80 -20.79
C VAL A 273 -11.88 27.17 -19.91
N VAL A 274 -12.19 26.02 -19.31
CA VAL A 274 -11.20 25.15 -18.67
C VAL A 274 -10.81 24.04 -19.64
N VAL A 275 -9.51 23.80 -19.84
CA VAL A 275 -8.99 22.65 -20.58
C VAL A 275 -8.42 21.65 -19.56
N VAL A 276 -8.90 20.42 -19.59
CA VAL A 276 -8.58 19.41 -18.58
C VAL A 276 -8.61 18.00 -19.16
N MET A 277 -7.96 17.06 -18.48
CA MET A 277 -7.89 15.65 -18.85
C MET A 277 -8.16 14.75 -17.65
N GLY A 278 -8.65 13.53 -17.89
CA GLY A 278 -8.98 12.57 -16.85
C GLY A 278 -10.25 12.93 -16.06
N SER A 279 -10.37 12.42 -14.83
CA SER A 279 -11.62 12.51 -14.07
C SER A 279 -11.99 13.93 -13.63
N GLY A 280 -11.02 14.86 -13.62
CA GLY A 280 -11.30 16.28 -13.35
C GLY A 280 -12.27 16.90 -14.34
N ALA A 281 -12.35 16.36 -15.56
CA ALA A 281 -13.31 16.74 -16.59
C ALA A 281 -14.77 16.62 -16.12
N GLU A 282 -15.16 15.52 -15.48
CA GLU A 282 -16.53 15.30 -15.00
C GLU A 282 -16.90 16.32 -13.92
N THR A 283 -15.99 16.60 -12.98
CA THR A 283 -16.18 17.64 -11.97
C THR A 283 -16.35 19.03 -12.62
N CYS A 284 -15.52 19.36 -13.61
CA CYS A 284 -15.63 20.61 -14.36
C CYS A 284 -16.96 20.69 -15.14
N ASN A 285 -17.41 19.60 -15.76
CA ASN A 285 -18.66 19.56 -16.53
C ASN A 285 -19.88 19.83 -15.64
N GLY A 286 -20.00 19.14 -14.50
CA GLY A 286 -21.09 19.40 -13.55
C GLY A 286 -21.04 20.83 -12.99
N THR A 287 -19.84 21.36 -12.75
CA THR A 287 -19.65 22.76 -12.34
C THR A 287 -20.12 23.73 -13.42
N VAL A 288 -19.76 23.48 -14.69
CA VAL A 288 -20.20 24.27 -15.84
C VAL A 288 -21.73 24.24 -15.96
N ASP A 289 -22.38 23.08 -15.82
CA ASP A 289 -23.84 22.97 -15.89
C ASP A 289 -24.52 23.89 -14.86
N ARG A 290 -24.00 23.90 -13.63
CA ARG A 290 -24.51 24.75 -12.56
C ARG A 290 -24.33 26.24 -12.86
N LEU A 291 -23.16 26.64 -13.36
CA LEU A 291 -22.82 28.04 -13.65
C LEU A 291 -23.56 28.56 -14.90
N VAL A 292 -23.69 27.74 -15.94
CA VAL A 292 -24.50 28.05 -17.13
C VAL A 292 -25.96 28.20 -16.75
N GLY A 293 -26.49 27.34 -15.86
CA GLY A 293 -27.83 27.50 -15.29
C GLY A 293 -28.01 28.78 -14.47
N GLN A 294 -26.93 29.43 -14.04
CA GLN A 294 -26.91 30.76 -13.40
C GLN A 294 -26.69 31.92 -14.39
N GLY A 295 -26.59 31.63 -15.69
CA GLY A 295 -26.39 32.61 -16.76
C GLY A 295 -24.93 32.89 -17.12
N GLU A 296 -23.96 32.15 -16.57
CA GLU A 296 -22.55 32.36 -16.91
C GLU A 296 -22.16 31.75 -18.26
N ARG A 297 -21.34 32.48 -19.03
CA ARG A 297 -20.78 32.04 -20.32
C ARG A 297 -19.47 31.26 -20.13
N VAL A 298 -19.57 30.06 -19.56
CA VAL A 298 -18.42 29.19 -19.26
C VAL A 298 -18.50 27.86 -20.00
N GLY A 299 -17.35 27.21 -20.18
CA GLY A 299 -17.24 25.88 -20.78
C GLY A 299 -16.03 25.08 -20.29
N CYS A 300 -16.03 23.80 -20.62
CA CYS A 300 -14.98 22.84 -20.33
C CYS A 300 -14.62 22.11 -21.63
N LEU A 301 -13.35 22.06 -21.98
CA LEU A 301 -12.84 21.23 -23.08
C LEU A 301 -12.03 20.09 -22.49
N THR A 302 -12.52 18.89 -22.68
CA THR A 302 -11.88 17.68 -22.16
C THR A 302 -11.00 17.05 -23.24
N VAL A 303 -9.75 16.75 -22.89
CA VAL A 303 -8.77 16.15 -23.80
C VAL A 303 -8.85 14.64 -23.69
N ARG A 304 -9.19 13.94 -24.78
CA ARG A 304 -9.16 12.46 -24.84
C ARG A 304 -7.85 12.02 -25.46
N LEU A 305 -7.57 12.45 -26.69
CA LEU A 305 -6.32 12.12 -27.37
C LEU A 305 -5.27 13.19 -27.04
N PHE A 306 -4.41 12.90 -26.08
CA PHE A 306 -3.31 13.80 -25.69
C PHE A 306 -2.11 13.69 -26.65
N ARG A 307 -1.85 12.48 -27.17
CA ARG A 307 -0.83 12.24 -28.19
C ARG A 307 -1.34 11.30 -29.27
N PRO A 308 -1.06 11.55 -30.56
CA PRO A 308 -0.56 12.82 -31.12
C PRO A 308 -1.53 13.99 -30.86
N PHE A 309 -1.00 15.19 -30.58
CA PHE A 309 -1.84 16.35 -30.28
C PHE A 309 -2.32 16.99 -31.58
N ALA A 310 -3.59 16.80 -31.94
CA ALA A 310 -4.14 17.29 -33.19
C ALA A 310 -4.57 18.77 -33.08
N ILE A 311 -3.68 19.68 -33.48
CA ILE A 311 -3.85 21.13 -33.32
C ILE A 311 -5.14 21.64 -33.98
N ALA A 312 -5.42 21.23 -35.21
CA ALA A 312 -6.60 21.68 -35.95
C ALA A 312 -7.91 21.25 -35.26
N ASP A 313 -7.99 20.02 -34.77
CA ASP A 313 -9.14 19.50 -34.03
C ASP A 313 -9.30 20.19 -32.67
N PHE A 314 -8.19 20.45 -31.96
CA PHE A 314 -8.19 21.17 -30.68
C PHE A 314 -8.79 22.58 -30.83
N VAL A 315 -8.28 23.35 -31.79
CA VAL A 315 -8.72 24.74 -31.98
C VAL A 315 -10.15 24.81 -32.51
N SER A 316 -10.54 23.87 -33.37
CA SER A 316 -11.91 23.78 -33.89
C SER A 316 -12.94 23.40 -32.82
N ALA A 317 -12.52 22.72 -31.76
CA ALA A 317 -13.39 22.37 -30.64
C ALA A 317 -13.66 23.55 -29.68
N LEU A 318 -12.90 24.65 -29.76
CA LEU A 318 -13.10 25.85 -28.94
C LEU A 318 -14.16 26.78 -29.57
N PRO A 319 -15.11 27.33 -28.78
CA PRO A 319 -15.98 28.40 -29.27
C PRO A 319 -15.19 29.64 -29.72
N ALA A 320 -15.59 30.25 -30.84
CA ALA A 320 -14.94 31.46 -31.37
C ALA A 320 -14.98 32.67 -30.41
N THR A 321 -15.88 32.64 -29.42
CA THR A 321 -16.05 33.68 -28.39
C THR A 321 -15.08 33.55 -27.23
N VAL A 322 -14.27 32.49 -27.16
CA VAL A 322 -13.33 32.28 -26.06
C VAL A 322 -12.32 33.43 -26.00
N ARG A 323 -12.11 33.93 -24.80
CA ARG A 323 -11.13 35.00 -24.49
C ARG A 323 -10.15 34.60 -23.41
N ARG A 324 -10.48 33.60 -22.58
CA ARG A 324 -9.66 33.17 -21.46
C ARG A 324 -9.72 31.66 -21.26
N ILE A 325 -8.56 31.04 -21.11
CA ILE A 325 -8.41 29.60 -20.90
C ILE A 325 -7.62 29.34 -19.62
N ALA A 326 -8.11 28.44 -18.77
CA ALA A 326 -7.30 27.82 -17.72
C ALA A 326 -7.01 26.37 -18.11
N VAL A 327 -5.74 25.99 -18.14
CA VAL A 327 -5.32 24.61 -18.39
C VAL A 327 -4.99 23.95 -17.07
N LEU A 328 -5.59 22.80 -16.80
CA LEU A 328 -5.41 22.05 -15.56
C LEU A 328 -4.57 20.80 -15.79
N ASP A 329 -3.36 20.81 -15.25
CA ASP A 329 -2.44 19.68 -15.25
C ASP A 329 -2.55 18.90 -13.93
N ARG A 330 -2.72 17.58 -14.03
CA ARG A 330 -2.69 16.67 -12.88
C ARG A 330 -1.28 16.11 -12.67
N THR A 331 -0.25 16.96 -12.79
CA THR A 331 1.16 16.59 -12.59
C THR A 331 1.95 17.79 -12.06
N LYS A 332 3.23 17.59 -11.75
CA LYS A 332 4.18 18.66 -11.44
C LYS A 332 5.52 18.33 -12.09
N GLU A 333 6.02 19.21 -12.93
CA GLU A 333 7.41 19.15 -13.43
C GLU A 333 8.26 20.25 -12.74
N PRO A 334 9.00 19.94 -11.65
CA PRO A 334 9.80 20.94 -10.95
C PRO A 334 10.85 21.57 -11.87
N GLY A 335 10.89 22.90 -11.94
CA GLY A 335 11.83 23.65 -12.77
C GLY A 335 11.41 23.79 -14.24
N ALA A 336 10.36 23.11 -14.70
CA ALA A 336 9.88 23.25 -16.06
C ALA A 336 9.26 24.64 -16.32
N VAL A 337 9.32 25.07 -17.59
CA VAL A 337 8.67 26.32 -18.01
C VAL A 337 7.17 26.24 -17.82
N ALA A 338 6.51 25.08 -17.84
CA ALA A 338 5.16 24.84 -17.33
C ALA A 338 4.88 23.34 -17.41
N ASP A 339 3.73 22.92 -16.89
CA ASP A 339 3.31 21.53 -16.97
C ASP A 339 2.85 21.15 -18.41
N PRO A 340 2.85 19.85 -18.77
CA PRO A 340 2.80 19.41 -20.16
C PRO A 340 1.57 19.87 -20.95
N LEU A 341 0.36 19.73 -20.40
CA LEU A 341 -0.86 20.08 -21.14
C LEU A 341 -0.94 21.59 -21.37
N TYR A 342 -0.55 22.39 -20.37
CA TYR A 342 -0.42 23.84 -20.55
C TYR A 342 0.52 24.20 -21.70
N LEU A 343 1.69 23.55 -21.78
CA LEU A 343 2.66 23.83 -22.85
C LEU A 343 2.09 23.49 -24.23
N ASP A 344 1.40 22.36 -24.37
CA ASP A 344 0.78 21.95 -25.63
C ASP A 344 -0.34 22.90 -26.06
N VAL A 345 -1.18 23.35 -25.13
CA VAL A 345 -2.24 24.32 -25.43
C VAL A 345 -1.66 25.66 -25.90
N VAL A 346 -0.61 26.16 -25.24
CA VAL A 346 0.05 27.41 -25.65
C VAL A 346 0.68 27.26 -27.03
N ALA A 347 1.38 26.14 -27.29
CA ALA A 347 1.98 25.86 -28.59
C ALA A 347 0.92 25.75 -29.69
N ALA A 348 -0.16 24.99 -29.46
CA ALA A 348 -1.24 24.79 -30.42
C ALA A 348 -1.92 26.11 -30.82
N LEU A 349 -2.21 26.99 -29.86
CA LEU A 349 -2.79 28.31 -30.14
C LEU A 349 -1.81 29.20 -30.91
N ALA A 350 -0.52 29.17 -30.55
CA ALA A 350 0.51 29.94 -31.24
C ALA A 350 0.71 29.49 -32.69
N GLU A 351 0.74 28.18 -32.94
CA GLU A 351 0.84 27.60 -34.27
C GLU A 351 -0.41 27.87 -35.10
N ALA A 352 -1.60 27.71 -34.52
CA ALA A 352 -2.85 28.00 -35.22
C ALA A 352 -2.95 29.47 -35.65
N ARG A 353 -2.47 30.39 -34.81
CA ARG A 353 -2.34 31.82 -35.13
C ARG A 353 -1.29 32.06 -36.21
N ALA A 354 -0.12 31.43 -36.12
CA ALA A 354 0.93 31.58 -37.14
C ALA A 354 0.51 31.04 -38.51
N ALA A 355 -0.38 30.05 -38.54
CA ALA A 355 -0.95 29.47 -39.75
C ALA A 355 -2.23 30.19 -40.24
N ASP A 356 -2.66 31.28 -39.59
CA ASP A 356 -3.93 31.98 -39.85
C ASP A 356 -5.17 31.05 -39.88
N SER A 357 -5.09 29.93 -39.16
CA SER A 357 -6.11 28.89 -39.14
C SER A 357 -7.20 29.12 -38.08
N SER A 358 -7.00 30.10 -37.19
CA SER A 358 -7.99 30.52 -36.19
C SER A 358 -7.78 31.96 -35.73
N ALA A 359 -8.89 32.66 -35.48
CA ALA A 359 -8.90 34.00 -34.89
C ALA A 359 -8.98 33.98 -33.35
N ILE A 360 -8.97 32.80 -32.71
CA ILE A 360 -9.03 32.63 -31.26
C ILE A 360 -7.65 32.95 -30.66
N ASP A 361 -7.54 34.06 -29.92
CA ASP A 361 -6.31 34.49 -29.23
C ASP A 361 -6.59 34.78 -27.74
N PRO A 362 -6.79 33.74 -26.92
CA PRO A 362 -7.19 33.90 -25.53
C PRO A 362 -5.98 34.09 -24.62
N MET A 363 -6.19 34.74 -23.47
CA MET A 363 -5.25 34.65 -22.36
C MET A 363 -5.27 33.22 -21.79
N VAL A 364 -4.10 32.60 -21.64
CA VAL A 364 -3.96 31.26 -21.07
C VAL A 364 -3.28 31.33 -19.69
N ILE A 365 -3.84 30.65 -18.69
CA ILE A 365 -3.24 30.44 -17.37
C ILE A 365 -3.12 28.92 -17.09
N GLY A 366 -2.14 28.53 -16.27
CA GLY A 366 -1.88 27.14 -15.91
C GLY A 366 -2.16 26.85 -14.44
N GLY A 367 -2.89 25.77 -14.17
CA GLY A 367 -3.23 25.33 -12.83
C GLY A 367 -2.81 23.89 -12.58
N ARG A 368 -2.32 23.60 -11.38
CA ARG A 368 -2.10 22.22 -10.92
C ARG A 368 -3.18 21.81 -9.92
N TYR A 369 -3.65 20.58 -10.05
CA TYR A 369 -4.70 20.02 -9.19
C TYR A 369 -4.47 18.53 -8.95
N GLY A 370 -5.14 17.97 -7.94
CA GLY A 370 -5.39 16.54 -7.85
C GLY A 370 -4.18 15.61 -7.71
N LEU A 371 -2.99 16.12 -7.37
CA LEU A 371 -1.78 15.31 -7.17
C LEU A 371 -2.01 14.29 -6.07
N SER A 372 -1.59 13.05 -6.28
CA SER A 372 -1.76 11.96 -5.31
C SER A 372 -3.22 11.83 -4.80
N SER A 373 -4.18 11.84 -5.72
CA SER A 373 -5.62 11.84 -5.43
C SER A 373 -6.09 12.92 -4.45
N LYS A 374 -5.40 14.06 -4.37
CA LYS A 374 -5.97 15.24 -3.71
C LYS A 374 -7.35 15.52 -4.28
N GLU A 375 -8.31 15.83 -3.41
CA GLU A 375 -9.68 16.07 -3.86
C GLU A 375 -9.74 17.22 -4.88
N PHE A 376 -10.63 17.06 -5.86
CA PHE A 376 -10.99 18.10 -6.81
C PHE A 376 -12.50 18.20 -6.87
N THR A 377 -13.04 19.08 -6.03
CA THR A 377 -14.48 19.24 -5.84
C THR A 377 -15.05 20.31 -6.77
N PRO A 378 -16.39 20.38 -6.93
CA PRO A 378 -17.00 21.45 -7.71
C PRO A 378 -16.65 22.87 -7.22
N ALA A 379 -16.49 23.06 -5.90
CA ALA A 379 -16.03 24.33 -5.34
C ALA A 379 -14.65 24.75 -5.87
N MET A 380 -13.74 23.78 -5.97
CA MET A 380 -12.40 24.00 -6.50
C MET A 380 -12.44 24.30 -8.00
N ALA A 381 -13.26 23.56 -8.77
CA ALA A 381 -13.47 23.84 -10.18
C ALA A 381 -14.07 25.25 -10.40
N LYS A 382 -15.04 25.67 -9.58
CA LYS A 382 -15.59 27.02 -9.61
C LYS A 382 -14.51 28.07 -9.33
N ALA A 383 -13.63 27.83 -8.36
CA ALA A 383 -12.55 28.77 -8.05
C ALA A 383 -11.61 29.00 -9.25
N VAL A 384 -11.42 28.01 -10.12
CA VAL A 384 -10.69 28.18 -11.39
C VAL A 384 -11.43 29.13 -12.34
N PHE A 385 -12.74 28.98 -12.50
CA PHE A 385 -13.55 29.90 -13.32
C PHE A 385 -13.61 31.32 -12.73
N ASP A 386 -13.64 31.44 -11.40
CA ASP A 386 -13.58 32.71 -10.70
C ASP A 386 -12.22 33.39 -10.91
N GLU A 387 -11.12 32.64 -10.86
CA GLU A 387 -9.78 33.14 -11.16
C GLU A 387 -9.71 33.66 -12.61
N LEU A 388 -10.24 32.92 -13.58
CA LEU A 388 -10.35 33.37 -14.97
C LEU A 388 -11.16 34.66 -15.13
N GLY A 389 -12.11 34.93 -14.23
CA GLY A 389 -12.93 36.14 -14.22
C GLY A 389 -12.21 37.40 -13.70
N ARG A 390 -11.05 37.26 -13.04
CA ARG A 390 -10.32 38.39 -12.45
C ARG A 390 -9.63 39.25 -13.50
N ASP A 391 -9.46 40.55 -13.23
CA ASP A 391 -8.72 41.45 -14.13
C ASP A 391 -7.26 41.01 -14.34
N ARG A 392 -6.64 40.46 -13.29
CA ARG A 392 -5.26 39.98 -13.28
C ARG A 392 -5.19 38.59 -12.64
N PRO A 393 -5.50 37.52 -13.39
CA PRO A 393 -5.42 36.18 -12.84
C PRO A 393 -3.97 35.77 -12.56
N LYS A 394 -3.78 34.87 -11.60
CA LYS A 394 -2.53 34.15 -11.39
C LYS A 394 -2.22 33.33 -12.63
N ARG A 395 -1.08 33.63 -13.27
CA ARG A 395 -0.60 32.89 -14.46
C ARG A 395 -0.33 31.41 -14.16
N ARG A 396 0.12 31.14 -12.93
CA ARG A 396 0.35 29.79 -12.40
C ARG A 396 -0.30 29.69 -11.05
N PHE A 397 -1.07 28.63 -10.84
CA PHE A 397 -1.72 28.41 -9.56
C PHE A 397 -1.77 26.94 -9.17
N THR A 398 -2.13 26.69 -7.92
CA THR A 398 -2.55 25.38 -7.40
C THR A 398 -3.97 25.51 -6.84
N VAL A 399 -4.73 24.42 -6.83
CA VAL A 399 -6.06 24.37 -6.21
C VAL A 399 -6.22 23.09 -5.39
N GLY A 400 -6.91 23.17 -4.25
CA GLY A 400 -7.08 22.05 -3.32
C GLY A 400 -6.04 21.97 -2.19
N ILE A 401 -5.15 22.96 -2.08
CA ILE A 401 -4.17 23.09 -0.99
C ILE A 401 -4.08 24.54 -0.51
N THR A 402 -3.50 24.76 0.67
CA THR A 402 -3.08 26.08 1.14
C THR A 402 -1.57 26.21 0.95
N ASP A 403 -1.16 26.99 -0.04
CA ASP A 403 0.25 27.31 -0.29
C ASP A 403 0.58 28.69 0.27
N ASP A 404 1.04 28.70 1.52
CA ASP A 404 1.47 29.88 2.27
C ASP A 404 2.98 30.18 2.10
N VAL A 405 3.69 29.42 1.27
CA VAL A 405 5.12 29.61 0.99
C VAL A 405 5.32 30.32 -0.34
N THR A 406 4.75 29.79 -1.43
CA THR A 406 4.87 30.38 -2.77
C THR A 406 3.63 31.14 -3.21
N HIS A 407 2.56 31.09 -2.41
CA HIS A 407 1.30 31.81 -2.65
C HIS A 407 0.68 31.51 -4.02
N HIS A 408 0.90 30.32 -4.56
CA HIS A 408 0.29 29.90 -5.82
C HIS A 408 -1.14 29.39 -5.64
N SER A 409 -1.54 28.98 -4.44
CA SER A 409 -2.89 28.45 -4.22
C SER A 409 -3.97 29.52 -4.43
N ILE A 410 -5.05 29.16 -5.12
CA ILE A 410 -6.28 29.96 -5.19
C ILE A 410 -7.28 29.55 -4.09
N PRO A 411 -8.00 30.50 -3.47
CA PRO A 411 -9.01 30.18 -2.47
C PRO A 411 -10.29 29.63 -3.10
N TRP A 412 -11.02 28.79 -2.37
CA TRP A 412 -12.35 28.30 -2.75
C TRP A 412 -13.29 28.27 -1.54
N ASP A 413 -14.61 28.35 -1.78
CA ASP A 413 -15.63 28.18 -0.73
C ASP A 413 -16.09 26.72 -0.67
N PRO A 414 -15.71 25.93 0.35
CA PRO A 414 -16.07 24.51 0.44
C PRO A 414 -17.57 24.26 0.60
N ARG A 415 -18.38 25.30 0.91
CA ARG A 415 -19.84 25.18 1.03
C ARG A 415 -20.54 25.15 -0.33
N TRP A 416 -19.85 25.53 -1.41
CA TRP A 416 -20.42 25.51 -2.74
C TRP A 416 -20.36 24.09 -3.33
N ALA A 417 -21.50 23.51 -3.65
CA ALA A 417 -21.60 22.14 -4.15
C ALA A 417 -22.57 22.03 -5.35
N VAL A 418 -22.34 21.03 -6.19
CA VAL A 418 -23.18 20.67 -7.35
C VAL A 418 -23.83 19.33 -7.08
N GLU A 419 -24.70 19.31 -6.07
CA GLU A 419 -25.38 18.08 -5.68
C GLU A 419 -26.83 18.15 -6.19
N GLU A 420 -27.19 17.20 -7.06
CA GLU A 420 -28.46 17.22 -7.76
C GLU A 420 -29.66 16.81 -6.86
N PRO A 421 -30.83 17.44 -7.02
CA PRO A 421 -32.05 16.95 -6.41
C PRO A 421 -32.34 15.49 -6.83
N GLY A 422 -32.58 14.61 -5.87
CA GLY A 422 -32.91 13.19 -6.12
C GLY A 422 -31.74 12.22 -6.00
N VAL A 423 -30.53 12.69 -5.68
CA VAL A 423 -29.39 11.81 -5.34
C VAL A 423 -29.37 11.51 -3.83
N SER A 424 -29.52 10.24 -3.48
CA SER A 424 -29.35 9.75 -2.11
C SER A 424 -27.88 9.46 -1.82
N ARG A 425 -27.37 9.92 -0.69
CA ARG A 425 -25.96 9.80 -0.30
C ARG A 425 -25.83 9.09 1.04
N ALA A 426 -24.95 8.11 1.09
CA ALA A 426 -24.66 7.35 2.29
C ALA A 426 -23.14 7.28 2.52
N VAL A 427 -22.72 7.48 3.76
CA VAL A 427 -21.32 7.38 4.19
C VAL A 427 -21.19 6.36 5.32
N PHE A 428 -20.22 5.47 5.23
CA PHE A 428 -20.01 4.39 6.20
C PHE A 428 -18.58 4.42 6.72
N PHE A 429 -18.42 4.53 8.03
CA PHE A 429 -17.16 4.44 8.75
C PHE A 429 -17.03 3.05 9.36
N GLY A 430 -15.97 2.35 9.00
CA GLY A 430 -15.63 1.02 9.52
C GLY A 430 -14.14 0.89 9.80
N LEU A 431 -13.73 -0.29 10.27
CA LEU A 431 -12.33 -0.65 10.45
C LEU A 431 -11.85 -1.60 9.35
N GLY A 432 -10.56 -1.52 9.01
CA GLY A 432 -9.92 -2.46 8.10
C GLY A 432 -10.19 -3.91 8.53
N ALA A 433 -10.71 -4.71 7.60
CA ALA A 433 -11.11 -6.12 7.76
C ALA A 433 -12.39 -6.41 8.58
N ASP A 434 -13.22 -5.41 8.90
CA ASP A 434 -14.52 -5.62 9.58
C ASP A 434 -15.66 -6.11 8.63
N GLY A 435 -15.42 -6.04 7.31
CA GLY A 435 -16.36 -6.46 6.27
C GLY A 435 -17.27 -5.35 5.71
N THR A 436 -17.15 -4.11 6.18
CA THR A 436 -17.96 -2.95 5.76
C THR A 436 -17.90 -2.69 4.26
N VAL A 437 -16.68 -2.59 3.70
CA VAL A 437 -16.48 -2.36 2.26
C VAL A 437 -17.12 -3.48 1.43
N GLY A 438 -16.98 -4.74 1.86
CA GLY A 438 -17.57 -5.89 1.19
C GLY A 438 -19.10 -5.85 1.18
N ALA A 439 -19.71 -5.51 2.32
CA ALA A 439 -21.15 -5.31 2.43
C ALA A 439 -21.63 -4.18 1.51
N ASN A 440 -20.92 -3.05 1.48
CA ASN A 440 -21.26 -1.93 0.62
C ASN A 440 -21.17 -2.27 -0.87
N LYS A 441 -20.15 -3.01 -1.31
CA LYS A 441 -20.06 -3.54 -2.69
C LYS A 441 -21.24 -4.45 -3.03
N ASN A 442 -21.74 -5.23 -2.06
CA ASN A 442 -22.92 -6.07 -2.26
C ASN A 442 -24.21 -5.23 -2.33
N SER A 443 -24.36 -4.23 -1.45
CA SER A 443 -25.51 -3.31 -1.46
C SER A 443 -25.70 -2.61 -2.81
N LEU A 444 -24.61 -2.21 -3.46
CA LEU A 444 -24.64 -1.66 -4.82
C LEU A 444 -25.30 -2.61 -5.83
N LYS A 445 -24.90 -3.89 -5.81
CA LYS A 445 -25.43 -4.91 -6.72
C LYS A 445 -26.92 -5.18 -6.48
N ILE A 446 -27.34 -5.20 -5.21
CA ILE A 446 -28.75 -5.37 -4.81
C ILE A 446 -29.61 -4.20 -5.31
N ILE A 447 -29.13 -2.96 -5.13
CA ILE A 447 -29.88 -1.77 -5.55
C ILE A 447 -30.02 -1.72 -7.07
N GLN A 448 -28.97 -2.07 -7.81
CA GLN A 448 -29.00 -2.12 -9.27
C GLN A 448 -29.99 -3.15 -9.82
N SER A 449 -29.97 -4.38 -9.30
CA SER A 449 -30.71 -5.51 -9.89
C SER A 449 -32.23 -5.34 -9.87
N ARG A 450 -32.78 -4.62 -8.89
CA ARG A 450 -34.23 -4.47 -8.71
C ARG A 450 -34.80 -3.11 -9.09
N SER A 451 -34.07 -2.02 -8.88
CA SER A 451 -34.64 -0.67 -9.03
C SER A 451 -34.42 -0.05 -10.42
N GLY A 452 -33.51 -0.61 -11.22
CA GLY A 452 -33.04 0.03 -12.45
C GLY A 452 -32.29 1.35 -12.21
N GLY A 453 -32.03 1.70 -10.94
CA GLY A 453 -31.32 2.91 -10.54
C GLY A 453 -29.82 2.83 -10.78
N HIS A 454 -29.20 4.01 -10.85
CA HIS A 454 -27.76 4.18 -10.95
C HIS A 454 -27.16 4.24 -9.54
N ALA A 455 -26.00 3.62 -9.38
CA ALA A 455 -25.25 3.65 -8.14
C ALA A 455 -23.78 3.94 -8.43
N GLN A 456 -23.18 4.76 -7.58
CA GLN A 456 -21.75 5.06 -7.58
C GLN A 456 -21.20 4.75 -6.19
N ALA A 457 -20.00 4.16 -6.12
CA ALA A 457 -19.28 4.03 -4.87
C ALA A 457 -17.80 4.30 -5.00
N TYR A 458 -17.25 4.92 -3.97
CA TYR A 458 -15.83 5.13 -3.79
C TYR A 458 -15.44 4.76 -2.36
N PHE A 459 -14.29 4.09 -2.20
CA PHE A 459 -13.83 3.58 -0.92
C PHE A 459 -12.49 4.22 -0.59
N VAL A 460 -12.45 4.97 0.52
CA VAL A 460 -11.23 5.53 1.08
C VAL A 460 -10.64 4.50 2.03
N TYR A 461 -9.43 4.03 1.72
CA TYR A 461 -8.64 3.16 2.56
C TYR A 461 -7.49 3.94 3.15
N ASP A 462 -7.11 3.58 4.37
CA ASP A 462 -5.79 3.89 4.90
C ASP A 462 -4.77 2.89 4.34
N SER A 463 -3.53 3.32 4.14
CA SER A 463 -2.41 2.47 3.74
C SER A 463 -1.97 1.50 4.86
N ARG A 464 -2.39 1.73 6.11
CA ARG A 464 -2.19 0.77 7.20
C ARG A 464 -3.03 -0.49 6.99
N LYS A 465 -2.41 -1.65 7.20
CA LYS A 465 -2.98 -2.95 6.85
C LYS A 465 -4.10 -3.46 7.78
N SER A 466 -4.12 -3.05 9.04
CA SER A 466 -5.15 -3.50 9.99
C SER A 466 -5.52 -2.42 11.00
N GLY A 467 -6.77 -2.41 11.44
CA GLY A 467 -7.29 -1.51 12.48
C GLY A 467 -7.26 -0.03 12.11
N SER A 468 -7.22 0.28 10.81
CA SER A 468 -7.33 1.63 10.27
C SER A 468 -8.76 1.93 9.83
N THR A 469 -9.10 3.22 9.76
CA THR A 469 -10.44 3.64 9.34
C THR A 469 -10.64 3.42 7.85
N THR A 470 -11.77 2.83 7.48
CA THR A 470 -12.25 2.78 6.09
C THR A 470 -13.49 3.63 5.96
N VAL A 471 -13.56 4.48 4.93
CA VAL A 471 -14.74 5.32 4.66
C VAL A 471 -15.31 4.98 3.30
N SER A 472 -16.57 4.53 3.27
CA SER A 472 -17.28 4.23 2.03
C SER A 472 -18.22 5.37 1.67
N HIS A 473 -18.12 5.91 0.45
CA HIS A 473 -18.99 6.95 -0.08
C HIS A 473 -19.88 6.37 -1.17
N LEU A 474 -21.19 6.31 -0.94
CA LEU A 474 -22.16 5.73 -1.87
C LEU A 474 -23.16 6.79 -2.31
N ARG A 475 -23.43 6.86 -3.61
CA ARG A 475 -24.50 7.66 -4.21
C ARG A 475 -25.48 6.77 -4.96
N PHE A 476 -26.76 7.08 -4.87
CA PHE A 476 -27.84 6.38 -5.56
C PHE A 476 -28.75 7.41 -6.25
N SER A 477 -29.15 7.15 -7.49
CA SER A 477 -29.99 8.04 -8.28
C SER A 477 -30.80 7.27 -9.31
N LYS A 478 -31.85 7.89 -9.86
CA LYS A 478 -32.51 7.39 -11.06
C LYS A 478 -31.71 7.72 -12.32
N GLU A 479 -30.99 8.84 -12.31
CA GLU A 479 -30.16 9.32 -13.41
C GLU A 479 -28.69 8.89 -13.25
N PRO A 480 -27.88 8.85 -14.33
CA PRO A 480 -26.45 8.55 -14.26
C PRO A 480 -25.69 9.50 -13.32
N ILE A 481 -24.74 8.97 -12.55
CA ILE A 481 -24.01 9.72 -11.53
C ILE A 481 -22.60 10.05 -12.02
N ARG A 482 -22.28 11.35 -12.08
CA ARG A 482 -21.01 11.91 -12.55
C ARG A 482 -20.36 12.77 -11.48
N ALA A 483 -19.91 12.14 -10.41
CA ALA A 483 -19.36 12.85 -9.24
C ALA A 483 -18.06 12.18 -8.74
N PRO A 484 -16.93 12.33 -9.45
CA PRO A 484 -15.66 11.73 -9.04
C PRO A 484 -14.98 12.54 -7.93
N TYR A 485 -15.71 12.79 -6.85
CA TYR A 485 -15.27 13.47 -5.63
C TYR A 485 -16.02 12.89 -4.42
N LEU A 486 -15.44 13.05 -3.23
CA LEU A 486 -16.03 12.53 -1.99
C LEU A 486 -17.34 13.26 -1.66
N ILE A 487 -18.21 12.57 -0.94
CA ILE A 487 -19.46 13.15 -0.42
C ILE A 487 -19.08 14.09 0.73
N GLY A 488 -19.46 15.37 0.67
CA GLY A 488 -19.26 16.31 1.77
C GLY A 488 -20.33 16.23 2.87
N GLN A 489 -21.59 15.95 2.49
CA GLN A 489 -22.70 15.73 3.42
C GLN A 489 -23.65 14.65 2.90
N ALA A 490 -24.13 13.78 3.78
CA ALA A 490 -24.93 12.60 3.46
C ALA A 490 -26.25 12.56 4.24
N GLN A 491 -27.30 12.01 3.63
CA GLN A 491 -28.59 11.77 4.30
C GLN A 491 -28.54 10.56 5.22
N PHE A 492 -27.56 9.68 5.04
CA PHE A 492 -27.33 8.51 5.88
C PHE A 492 -25.85 8.41 6.24
N VAL A 493 -25.54 8.31 7.53
CA VAL A 493 -24.19 8.08 8.04
C VAL A 493 -24.21 6.88 8.98
N ALA A 494 -23.27 5.95 8.82
CA ALA A 494 -23.11 4.81 9.73
C ALA A 494 -21.71 4.75 10.32
N CYS A 495 -21.63 4.43 11.61
CA CYS A 495 -20.40 4.19 12.35
C CYS A 495 -20.40 2.75 12.87
N HIS A 496 -19.60 1.89 12.27
CA HIS A 496 -19.56 0.46 12.62
C HIS A 496 -18.63 0.15 13.81
N HIS A 497 -17.94 1.17 14.34
CA HIS A 497 -17.09 1.06 15.51
C HIS A 497 -17.17 2.34 16.35
N LEU A 498 -17.90 2.30 17.46
CA LEU A 498 -18.19 3.47 18.31
C LEU A 498 -16.96 4.33 18.68
N PRO A 499 -15.79 3.78 19.04
CA PRO A 499 -14.59 4.57 19.34
C PRO A 499 -14.12 5.52 18.23
N LEU A 500 -14.56 5.34 16.98
CA LEU A 500 -14.29 6.31 15.91
C LEU A 500 -14.95 7.68 16.18
N MET A 501 -16.02 7.75 16.96
CA MET A 501 -16.69 9.02 17.33
C MET A 501 -15.79 9.97 18.12
N GLU A 502 -14.83 9.42 18.85
CA GLU A 502 -13.85 10.18 19.63
C GLU A 502 -12.67 10.64 18.77
N ARG A 503 -12.43 10.01 17.62
CA ARG A 503 -11.18 10.15 16.86
C ARG A 503 -11.32 10.88 15.54
N VAL A 504 -12.46 10.75 14.86
CA VAL A 504 -12.68 11.35 13.53
C VAL A 504 -14.06 12.00 13.44
N GLU A 505 -14.18 12.94 12.50
CA GLU A 505 -15.39 13.71 12.23
C GLU A 505 -16.48 12.87 11.51
N VAL A 506 -17.10 11.91 12.22
CA VAL A 506 -18.17 11.06 11.66
C VAL A 506 -19.49 11.80 11.50
N ALA A 507 -20.00 12.40 12.59
CA ALA A 507 -21.32 13.04 12.63
C ALA A 507 -21.37 14.33 11.78
N GLU A 508 -20.21 14.95 11.55
CA GLU A 508 -20.01 16.12 10.71
C GLU A 508 -20.42 15.87 9.25
N MET A 509 -20.35 14.61 8.80
CA MET A 509 -20.78 14.18 7.47
C MET A 509 -22.31 14.11 7.34
N ALA A 510 -23.06 14.14 8.44
CA ALA A 510 -24.52 14.01 8.41
C ALA A 510 -25.19 15.34 8.03
N ALA A 511 -25.99 15.35 6.96
CA ALA A 511 -26.78 16.52 6.59
C ALA A 511 -27.85 16.85 7.66
N PRO A 512 -28.41 18.08 7.71
CA PRO A 512 -29.59 18.35 8.53
C PRO A 512 -30.74 17.36 8.24
N GLY A 513 -31.30 16.76 9.29
CA GLY A 513 -32.34 15.73 9.21
C GLY A 513 -31.85 14.34 8.79
N ALA A 514 -30.53 14.10 8.70
CA ALA A 514 -29.98 12.81 8.31
C ALA A 514 -30.14 11.73 9.38
N THR A 515 -30.05 10.48 8.95
CA THR A 515 -29.99 9.31 9.83
C THR A 515 -28.55 9.01 10.22
N LEU A 516 -28.30 8.81 11.52
CA LEU A 516 -27.03 8.33 12.06
C LEU A 516 -27.21 6.95 12.70
N LEU A 517 -26.51 5.94 12.18
CA LEU A 517 -26.54 4.56 12.67
C LEU A 517 -25.24 4.20 13.39
N LEU A 518 -25.32 3.72 14.63
CA LEU A 518 -24.17 3.33 15.45
C LEU A 518 -24.18 1.83 15.75
N ASN A 519 -23.01 1.19 15.61
CA ASN A 519 -22.74 -0.08 16.26
C ASN A 519 -22.20 0.20 17.67
N ALA A 520 -23.06 0.11 18.67
CA ALA A 520 -22.77 0.50 20.05
C ALA A 520 -23.46 -0.47 21.03
N PRO A 521 -22.74 -0.99 22.05
CA PRO A 521 -23.34 -1.77 23.12
C PRO A 521 -24.07 -0.87 24.13
N GLY A 522 -25.12 -1.40 24.77
CA GLY A 522 -25.83 -0.74 25.87
C GLY A 522 -27.27 -0.33 25.54
N THR A 523 -27.94 0.31 26.51
CA THR A 523 -29.28 0.90 26.35
C THR A 523 -29.21 2.23 25.58
N PRO A 524 -30.34 2.75 25.05
CA PRO A 524 -30.36 4.06 24.38
C PRO A 524 -29.70 5.19 25.19
N GLU A 525 -29.92 5.22 26.50
CA GLU A 525 -29.33 6.21 27.40
C GLU A 525 -27.81 6.05 27.50
N GLN A 526 -27.33 4.81 27.66
CA GLN A 526 -25.89 4.53 27.72
C GLN A 526 -25.18 4.87 26.40
N VAL A 527 -25.83 4.61 25.27
CA VAL A 527 -25.29 4.98 23.95
C VAL A 527 -25.21 6.48 23.80
N TRP A 528 -26.24 7.23 24.23
CA TRP A 528 -26.22 8.69 24.19
C TRP A 528 -25.13 9.28 25.08
N ASP A 529 -25.02 8.79 26.32
CA ASP A 529 -24.03 9.26 27.31
C ASP A 529 -22.58 8.93 26.91
N ALA A 530 -22.37 7.91 26.07
CA ALA A 530 -21.06 7.57 25.52
C ALA A 530 -20.61 8.49 24.36
N LEU A 531 -21.48 9.38 23.85
CA LEU A 531 -21.11 10.28 22.75
C LEU A 531 -20.42 11.55 23.27
N PRO A 532 -19.33 12.00 22.63
CA PRO A 532 -18.69 13.27 22.96
C PRO A 532 -19.65 14.47 22.82
N ALA A 533 -19.42 15.52 23.60
CA ALA A 533 -20.24 16.73 23.61
C ALA A 533 -20.39 17.38 22.23
N GLU A 534 -19.37 17.32 21.37
CA GLU A 534 -19.41 17.82 19.99
C GLU A 534 -20.37 17.01 19.11
N VAL A 535 -20.38 15.69 19.27
CA VAL A 535 -21.27 14.78 18.53
C VAL A 535 -22.71 14.97 18.99
N GLN A 536 -22.95 15.02 20.30
CA GLN A 536 -24.29 15.30 20.85
C GLN A 536 -24.83 16.64 20.34
N ARG A 537 -24.01 17.70 20.36
CA ARG A 537 -24.39 19.03 19.85
C ARG A 537 -24.80 18.97 18.38
N LEU A 538 -24.03 18.28 17.54
CA LEU A 538 -24.36 18.10 16.13
C LEU A 538 -25.66 17.34 15.91
N CYS A 539 -25.92 16.29 16.70
CA CYS A 539 -27.18 15.55 16.66
C CYS A 539 -28.39 16.47 16.90
N ILE A 540 -28.28 17.38 17.87
CA ILE A 540 -29.33 18.33 18.25
C ILE A 540 -29.50 19.41 17.18
N GLU A 541 -28.42 20.12 16.84
CA GLU A 541 -28.43 21.25 15.90
C GLU A 541 -28.93 20.84 14.51
N ARG A 542 -28.52 19.65 14.05
CA ARG A 542 -28.91 19.11 12.75
C ARG A 542 -30.18 18.27 12.80
N ARG A 543 -30.80 18.08 13.97
CA ARG A 543 -32.01 17.25 14.16
C ARG A 543 -31.85 15.85 13.56
N LEU A 544 -30.76 15.17 13.91
CA LEU A 544 -30.43 13.86 13.37
C LEU A 544 -31.38 12.78 13.94
N SER A 545 -31.69 11.78 13.11
CA SER A 545 -32.36 10.56 13.56
C SER A 545 -31.31 9.54 13.99
N LEU A 546 -31.11 9.37 15.30
CA LEU A 546 -30.09 8.48 15.86
C LEU A 546 -30.64 7.08 16.11
N HIS A 547 -29.92 6.06 15.63
CA HIS A 547 -30.24 4.65 15.83
C HIS A 547 -28.99 3.88 16.26
N ALA A 548 -29.17 2.85 17.09
CA ALA A 548 -28.09 2.02 17.58
C ALA A 548 -28.43 0.53 17.58
N ILE A 549 -27.38 -0.29 17.55
CA ILE A 549 -27.44 -1.75 17.66
C ILE A 549 -26.13 -2.28 18.24
N ASP A 550 -26.19 -3.27 19.13
CA ASP A 550 -25.02 -4.07 19.51
C ASP A 550 -24.83 -5.22 18.50
N ALA A 551 -24.24 -4.89 17.34
CA ALA A 551 -24.05 -5.89 16.29
C ALA A 551 -23.09 -7.01 16.74
N GLY A 552 -22.19 -6.73 17.70
CA GLY A 552 -21.29 -7.72 18.26
C GLY A 552 -22.01 -8.77 19.12
N ALA A 553 -22.98 -8.35 19.94
CA ALA A 553 -23.81 -9.27 20.70
C ALA A 553 -24.66 -10.15 19.78
N VAL A 554 -25.32 -9.54 18.78
CA VAL A 554 -26.12 -10.28 17.79
C VAL A 554 -25.26 -11.31 17.04
N ALA A 555 -24.05 -10.92 16.60
CA ALA A 555 -23.14 -11.82 15.91
C ALA A 555 -22.69 -13.01 16.78
N ARG A 556 -22.49 -12.81 18.10
CA ARG A 556 -22.15 -13.90 19.03
C ARG A 556 -23.31 -14.85 19.24
N GLU A 557 -24.52 -14.33 19.44
CA GLU A 557 -25.73 -15.13 19.68
C GLU A 557 -26.05 -16.06 18.50
N VAL A 558 -25.89 -15.57 17.27
CA VAL A 558 -26.15 -16.36 16.05
C VAL A 558 -24.93 -17.13 15.53
N GLY A 559 -23.80 -17.13 16.27
CA GLY A 559 -22.62 -17.92 15.96
C GLY A 559 -21.80 -17.43 14.75
N LEU A 560 -21.77 -16.12 14.48
CA LEU A 560 -20.95 -15.45 13.46
C LEU A 560 -19.63 -14.87 14.00
N GLY A 561 -19.36 -15.00 15.31
CA GLY A 561 -18.14 -14.53 15.94
C GLY A 561 -18.02 -13.00 15.93
N ARG A 562 -16.96 -12.46 15.32
CA ARG A 562 -16.68 -11.01 15.26
C ARG A 562 -17.27 -10.31 14.02
N ARG A 563 -18.02 -11.00 13.16
CA ARG A 563 -18.50 -10.47 11.87
C ARG A 563 -19.82 -9.73 12.01
N VAL A 564 -19.80 -8.41 11.83
CA VAL A 564 -20.98 -7.52 11.96
C VAL A 564 -21.54 -7.03 10.62
N ASN A 565 -20.87 -7.33 9.51
CA ASN A 565 -21.15 -6.78 8.18
C ASN A 565 -22.59 -7.01 7.70
N THR A 566 -23.13 -8.24 7.80
CA THR A 566 -24.50 -8.56 7.38
C THR A 566 -25.55 -7.84 8.24
N ILE A 567 -25.28 -7.69 9.53
CA ILE A 567 -26.16 -7.02 10.50
C ILE A 567 -26.25 -5.53 10.15
N MET A 568 -25.10 -4.86 10.03
CA MET A 568 -25.05 -3.43 9.69
C MET A 568 -25.63 -3.14 8.30
N GLN A 569 -25.41 -4.04 7.32
CA GLN A 569 -26.02 -3.93 5.99
C GLN A 569 -27.56 -3.96 6.08
N THR A 570 -28.11 -4.84 6.92
CA THR A 570 -29.57 -4.95 7.11
C THR A 570 -30.13 -3.66 7.70
N CYS A 571 -29.46 -3.10 8.72
CA CYS A 571 -29.84 -1.82 9.32
C CYS A 571 -29.80 -0.67 8.30
N PHE A 572 -28.81 -0.63 7.40
CA PHE A 572 -28.76 0.37 6.34
C PHE A 572 -30.01 0.33 5.45
N PHE A 573 -30.42 -0.85 4.97
CA PHE A 573 -31.61 -0.96 4.12
C PHE A 573 -32.90 -0.66 4.88
N ALA A 574 -32.97 -0.97 6.18
CA ALA A 574 -34.12 -0.65 7.02
C ALA A 574 -34.32 0.86 7.22
N LEU A 575 -33.23 1.63 7.25
CA LEU A 575 -33.25 3.04 7.66
C LEU A 575 -33.06 4.04 6.52
N SER A 576 -32.36 3.68 5.44
CA SER A 576 -31.94 4.63 4.40
C SER A 576 -33.03 5.00 3.38
N ASN A 577 -34.16 4.29 3.36
CA ASN A 577 -35.26 4.46 2.39
C ASN A 577 -34.84 4.38 0.90
N VAL A 578 -33.67 3.80 0.59
CA VAL A 578 -33.21 3.63 -0.80
C VAL A 578 -34.01 2.57 -1.58
N MET A 579 -34.69 1.68 -0.86
CA MET A 579 -35.51 0.58 -1.38
C MET A 579 -36.57 0.20 -0.33
N PRO A 580 -37.75 -0.33 -0.71
CA PRO A 580 -38.67 -0.93 0.25
C PRO A 580 -38.02 -2.03 1.10
N VAL A 581 -38.22 -1.98 2.42
CA VAL A 581 -37.53 -2.85 3.40
C VAL A 581 -37.76 -4.33 3.13
N ALA A 582 -39.00 -4.73 2.82
CA ALA A 582 -39.34 -6.13 2.54
C ALA A 582 -38.57 -6.69 1.32
N ASP A 583 -38.42 -5.87 0.28
CA ASP A 583 -37.67 -6.24 -0.92
C ASP A 583 -36.17 -6.35 -0.63
N ALA A 584 -35.62 -5.40 0.13
CA ALA A 584 -34.23 -5.40 0.53
C ALA A 584 -33.87 -6.65 1.35
N ILE A 585 -34.71 -7.03 2.34
CA ILE A 585 -34.49 -8.23 3.15
C ILE A 585 -34.51 -9.50 2.29
N ALA A 586 -35.46 -9.60 1.36
CA ALA A 586 -35.53 -10.76 0.45
C ALA A 586 -34.27 -10.89 -0.40
N GLU A 587 -33.76 -9.79 -0.95
CA GLU A 587 -32.53 -9.78 -1.76
C GLU A 587 -31.27 -10.05 -0.94
N ILE A 588 -31.17 -9.52 0.28
CA ILE A 588 -30.06 -9.83 1.20
C ILE A 588 -30.04 -11.34 1.47
N LYS A 589 -31.18 -11.95 1.81
CA LYS A 589 -31.29 -13.40 2.05
C LYS A 589 -30.94 -14.21 0.79
N ALA A 590 -31.38 -13.78 -0.39
CA ALA A 590 -31.02 -14.42 -1.65
C ALA A 590 -29.52 -14.31 -1.96
N ALA A 591 -28.91 -13.15 -1.72
CA ALA A 591 -27.49 -12.91 -1.90
C ALA A 591 -26.64 -13.75 -0.91
N ILE A 592 -27.10 -13.89 0.34
CA ILE A 592 -26.50 -14.77 1.34
C ILE A 592 -26.52 -16.22 0.86
N ALA A 593 -27.67 -16.72 0.40
CA ALA A 593 -27.78 -18.09 -0.13
C ALA A 593 -26.84 -18.30 -1.33
N LYS A 594 -26.78 -17.36 -2.26
CA LYS A 594 -25.87 -17.44 -3.42
C LYS A 594 -24.39 -17.43 -3.01
N THR A 595 -24.02 -16.55 -2.08
CA THR A 595 -22.62 -16.34 -1.69
C THR A 595 -22.09 -17.45 -0.79
N TYR A 596 -22.93 -17.96 0.12
CA TYR A 596 -22.51 -18.88 1.18
C TYR A 596 -22.98 -20.32 0.99
N SER A 597 -23.78 -20.64 -0.04
CA SER A 597 -24.18 -22.03 -0.36
C SER A 597 -22.99 -23.00 -0.44
N ARG A 598 -21.86 -22.54 -1.00
CA ARG A 598 -20.61 -23.32 -1.10
C ARG A 598 -19.91 -23.58 0.24
N ARG A 599 -20.34 -22.93 1.34
CA ARG A 599 -19.78 -23.07 2.69
C ARG A 599 -20.67 -23.91 3.62
N GLY A 600 -21.75 -24.50 3.10
CA GLY A 600 -22.68 -25.35 3.85
C GLY A 600 -23.95 -24.62 4.33
N GLU A 601 -25.03 -25.39 4.51
CA GLU A 601 -26.34 -24.86 4.90
C GLU A 601 -26.35 -24.17 6.27
N GLU A 602 -25.54 -24.65 7.21
CA GLU A 602 -25.44 -24.06 8.55
C GLU A 602 -24.92 -22.61 8.52
N VAL A 603 -23.91 -22.33 7.70
CA VAL A 603 -23.38 -20.96 7.52
C VAL A 603 -24.43 -20.05 6.90
N VAL A 604 -25.21 -20.55 5.92
CA VAL A 604 -26.32 -19.82 5.30
C VAL A 604 -27.40 -19.51 6.35
N ALA A 605 -27.82 -20.51 7.13
CA ALA A 605 -28.84 -20.37 8.16
C ALA A 605 -28.44 -19.35 9.24
N ARG A 606 -27.19 -19.40 9.72
CA ARG A 606 -26.66 -18.42 10.70
C ARG A 606 -26.66 -16.99 10.15
N ASN A 607 -26.30 -16.80 8.88
CA ASN A 607 -26.34 -15.47 8.26
C ASN A 607 -27.78 -14.96 8.05
N ILE A 608 -28.72 -15.84 7.70
CA ILE A 608 -30.15 -15.48 7.60
C ILE A 608 -30.70 -15.09 8.97
N ALA A 609 -30.39 -15.87 10.02
CA ALA A 609 -30.80 -15.55 11.39
C ALA A 609 -30.24 -14.18 11.84
N ALA A 610 -29.01 -13.85 11.45
CA ALA A 610 -28.43 -12.53 11.74
C ALA A 610 -29.21 -11.37 11.10
N VAL A 611 -29.79 -11.55 9.92
CA VAL A 611 -30.65 -10.52 9.27
C VAL A 611 -31.92 -10.29 10.09
N ASP A 612 -32.57 -11.37 10.52
CA ASP A 612 -33.81 -11.29 11.29
C ASP A 612 -33.56 -10.68 12.69
N GLN A 613 -32.49 -11.11 13.36
CA GLN A 613 -32.10 -10.59 14.67
C GLN A 613 -31.63 -9.13 14.61
N ALA A 614 -31.02 -8.68 13.51
CA ALA A 614 -30.61 -7.30 13.33
C ALA A 614 -31.81 -6.33 13.45
N LEU A 615 -32.94 -6.67 12.84
CA LEU A 615 -34.14 -5.83 12.86
C LEU A 615 -34.80 -5.81 14.25
N ALA A 616 -34.73 -6.92 14.99
CA ALA A 616 -35.27 -7.02 16.34
C ALA A 616 -34.45 -6.22 17.38
N HIS A 617 -33.14 -6.11 17.17
CA HIS A 617 -32.22 -5.43 18.09
C HIS A 617 -31.89 -3.99 17.72
N LEU A 618 -32.24 -3.55 16.50
CA LEU A 618 -32.12 -2.16 16.07
C LEU A 618 -33.14 -1.29 16.82
N HIS A 619 -32.66 -0.26 17.49
CA HIS A 619 -33.51 0.64 18.28
C HIS A 619 -33.18 2.11 18.02
N PRO A 620 -34.18 3.01 18.09
CA PRO A 620 -33.94 4.45 18.08
C PRO A 620 -33.30 4.91 19.39
N VAL A 621 -32.42 5.89 19.31
CA VAL A 621 -31.87 6.59 20.48
C VAL A 621 -32.50 7.98 20.54
N PRO A 622 -33.31 8.29 21.58
CA PRO A 622 -33.89 9.62 21.72
C PRO A 622 -32.81 10.68 21.79
N VAL A 623 -32.91 11.72 20.95
CA VAL A 623 -32.02 12.89 20.97
C VAL A 623 -32.65 13.96 21.88
N PRO A 624 -32.05 14.29 23.04
CA PRO A 624 -32.51 15.36 23.91
C PRO A 624 -32.42 16.75 23.28
N ASP A 625 -32.92 17.78 23.96
CA ASP A 625 -32.86 19.17 23.51
C ASP A 625 -31.57 19.93 23.93
N HIS A 626 -30.74 19.31 24.77
CA HIS A 626 -29.47 19.86 25.24
C HIS A 626 -28.38 18.78 25.32
N VAL A 627 -27.12 19.23 25.34
CA VAL A 627 -25.95 18.35 25.51
C VAL A 627 -25.87 17.89 26.97
N THR A 628 -25.73 16.59 27.19
CA THR A 628 -25.57 15.97 28.52
C THR A 628 -24.14 15.52 28.82
N ALA A 629 -23.32 15.30 27.78
CA ALA A 629 -21.92 14.89 27.95
C ALA A 629 -21.08 16.00 28.61
N ASP A 630 -20.26 15.60 29.57
CA ASP A 630 -19.27 16.42 30.27
C ASP A 630 -17.85 16.30 29.68
N HIS A 631 -17.69 15.45 28.66
CA HIS A 631 -16.43 15.20 27.96
C HIS A 631 -16.54 15.56 26.47
N GLY A 632 -15.45 16.07 25.91
CA GLY A 632 -15.29 16.29 24.47
C GLY A 632 -14.47 15.20 23.81
N ARG A 633 -14.18 15.35 22.52
CA ARG A 633 -13.22 14.47 21.85
C ARG A 633 -11.83 14.62 22.49
N PRO A 634 -11.12 13.52 22.80
CA PRO A 634 -9.76 13.60 23.30
C PRO A 634 -8.83 14.24 22.25
N ALA A 635 -7.76 14.87 22.73
CA ALA A 635 -6.71 15.36 21.85
C ALA A 635 -6.12 14.19 21.02
N PRO A 636 -5.83 14.36 19.71
CA PRO A 636 -5.32 13.27 18.87
C PRO A 636 -3.98 12.69 19.32
N VAL A 637 -3.20 13.49 20.06
CA VAL A 637 -1.93 13.11 20.69
C VAL A 637 -1.82 13.82 22.05
N PRO A 638 -1.03 13.30 23.01
CA PRO A 638 -0.83 13.95 24.31
C PRO A 638 -0.23 15.35 24.21
N GLU A 639 -0.55 16.24 25.16
CA GLU A 639 0.00 17.60 25.23
C GLU A 639 1.53 17.65 25.41
N THR A 640 2.09 16.59 25.98
CA THR A 640 3.53 16.39 26.16
C THR A 640 4.27 16.01 24.87
N ALA A 641 3.55 15.76 23.78
CA ALA A 641 4.16 15.42 22.50
C ALA A 641 4.95 16.62 21.90
N PRO A 642 6.02 16.36 21.10
CA PRO A 642 6.78 17.41 20.42
C PRO A 642 5.91 18.30 19.52
N ASP A 643 6.32 19.54 19.28
CA ASP A 643 5.54 20.54 18.51
C ASP A 643 5.10 20.01 17.13
N PHE A 644 6.03 19.40 16.39
CA PHE A 644 5.73 18.80 15.10
C PHE A 644 4.70 17.66 15.21
N VAL A 645 4.79 16.84 16.26
CA VAL A 645 3.82 15.76 16.51
C VAL A 645 2.44 16.34 16.81
N LYS A 646 2.34 17.41 17.61
CA LYS A 646 1.06 18.03 17.93
C LYS A 646 0.42 18.72 16.72
N ARG A 647 1.19 19.53 16.01
CA ARG A 647 0.68 20.44 14.98
C ARG A 647 0.54 19.79 13.60
N VAL A 648 1.36 18.79 13.30
CA VAL A 648 1.37 18.11 11.99
C VAL A 648 0.84 16.69 12.12
N THR A 649 1.51 15.85 12.91
CA THR A 649 1.13 14.43 13.07
C THR A 649 -0.28 14.28 13.66
N GLY A 650 -0.62 15.03 14.71
CA GLY A 650 -1.92 14.99 15.37
C GLY A 650 -3.06 15.41 14.44
N MET A 651 -2.84 16.43 13.60
CA MET A 651 -3.80 16.84 12.56
C MET A 651 -4.03 15.72 11.54
N MET A 652 -2.98 15.02 11.12
CA MET A 652 -3.14 13.87 10.21
C MET A 652 -3.84 12.68 10.87
N ILE A 653 -3.52 12.37 12.14
CA ILE A 653 -4.18 11.32 12.93
C ILE A 653 -5.70 11.61 13.06
N ALA A 654 -6.07 12.87 13.23
CA ALA A 654 -7.47 13.32 13.31
C ALA A 654 -8.19 13.36 11.95
N GLY A 655 -7.52 13.02 10.84
CA GLY A 655 -8.11 13.10 9.50
C GLY A 655 -8.16 14.52 8.92
N HIS A 656 -7.34 15.44 9.42
CA HIS A 656 -7.27 16.84 8.99
C HIS A 656 -5.99 17.18 8.20
N GLY A 657 -5.33 16.17 7.63
CA GLY A 657 -4.11 16.36 6.83
C GLY A 657 -4.29 17.34 5.67
N ASP A 658 -5.47 17.38 5.04
CA ASP A 658 -5.81 18.34 3.97
C ASP A 658 -5.85 19.80 4.42
N ARG A 659 -5.97 20.08 5.72
CA ARG A 659 -5.98 21.44 6.27
C ARG A 659 -4.57 21.99 6.51
N LEU A 660 -3.54 21.13 6.50
CA LEU A 660 -2.15 21.53 6.71
C LEU A 660 -1.62 22.33 5.50
N PRO A 661 -1.03 23.52 5.72
CA PRO A 661 -0.45 24.30 4.65
C PRO A 661 0.91 23.76 4.20
N VAL A 662 1.43 24.25 3.07
CA VAL A 662 2.74 23.83 2.53
C VAL A 662 3.86 24.05 3.55
N SER A 663 3.85 25.14 4.32
CA SER A 663 4.85 25.43 5.34
C SER A 663 4.93 24.43 6.49
N ALA A 664 3.91 23.57 6.66
CA ALA A 664 3.88 22.57 7.73
C ALA A 664 4.79 21.37 7.46
N PHE A 665 5.22 21.17 6.20
CA PHE A 665 5.91 19.96 5.77
C PHE A 665 7.43 20.17 5.61
N PRO A 666 8.26 19.18 5.95
CA PRO A 666 9.67 19.15 5.58
C PRO A 666 9.84 19.21 4.06
N VAL A 667 10.81 19.99 3.58
CA VAL A 667 10.99 20.27 2.14
C VAL A 667 11.50 19.08 1.33
N ASP A 668 12.10 18.11 2.01
CA ASP A 668 12.75 16.91 1.44
C ASP A 668 12.04 15.61 1.84
N GLY A 669 10.93 15.68 2.58
CA GLY A 669 10.24 14.51 3.08
C GLY A 669 10.89 13.84 4.30
N THR A 670 11.82 14.49 5.00
CA THR A 670 12.43 13.94 6.22
C THR A 670 11.50 14.07 7.43
N TRP A 671 11.05 12.95 8.01
CA TRP A 671 10.14 12.91 9.17
C TRP A 671 10.86 12.55 10.48
N PRO A 672 10.34 13.03 11.64
CA PRO A 672 10.84 12.59 12.93
C PRO A 672 10.56 11.10 13.17
N THR A 673 11.46 10.45 13.91
CA THR A 673 11.34 9.07 14.38
C THR A 673 10.53 9.00 15.68
N GLY A 674 9.98 7.83 15.99
CA GLY A 674 9.38 7.49 17.27
C GLY A 674 8.07 8.22 17.54
N THR A 675 7.29 8.48 16.49
CA THR A 675 6.00 9.18 16.63
C THR A 675 4.83 8.23 16.88
N SER A 676 4.97 6.92 16.61
CA SER A 676 3.92 5.91 16.87
C SER A 676 3.51 5.82 18.35
N LYS A 677 4.45 6.09 19.27
CA LYS A 677 4.22 6.06 20.73
C LYS A 677 3.26 7.11 21.27
N TYR A 678 2.85 8.06 20.43
CA TYR A 678 1.87 9.10 20.80
C TYR A 678 0.47 8.80 20.27
N GLU A 679 0.30 7.73 19.48
CA GLU A 679 -0.95 7.48 18.76
C GLU A 679 -2.03 6.80 19.61
N HIS A 680 -1.62 5.86 20.48
CA HIS A 680 -2.51 5.15 21.40
C HIS A 680 -3.83 4.68 20.74
N ARG A 681 -3.69 3.77 19.78
CA ARG A 681 -4.76 3.44 18.81
C ARG A 681 -6.02 2.87 19.44
N ASN A 682 -5.94 2.24 20.61
CA ASN A 682 -7.07 1.68 21.36
C ASN A 682 -7.98 0.75 20.53
N ILE A 683 -7.38 -0.12 19.70
CA ILE A 683 -8.12 -0.98 18.75
C ILE A 683 -8.42 -2.39 19.26
N ALA A 684 -7.80 -2.82 20.36
CA ALA A 684 -8.05 -4.14 20.92
C ALA A 684 -9.28 -4.13 21.83
N ALA A 685 -10.05 -5.22 21.83
CA ALA A 685 -11.11 -5.43 22.83
C ALA A 685 -10.55 -6.02 24.15
N GLU A 686 -9.45 -6.77 24.04
CA GLU A 686 -8.79 -7.46 25.14
C GLU A 686 -7.27 -7.27 25.03
N ALA A 687 -6.58 -7.24 26.17
CA ALA A 687 -5.12 -7.18 26.24
C ALA A 687 -4.59 -8.19 27.27
N PRO A 688 -3.29 -8.58 27.21
CA PRO A 688 -2.74 -9.58 28.12
C PRO A 688 -2.62 -9.04 29.55
N GLY A 689 -3.28 -9.71 30.50
CA GLY A 689 -3.09 -9.55 31.95
C GLY A 689 -2.00 -10.47 32.47
N TRP A 690 -1.16 -9.96 33.39
CA TRP A 690 -0.04 -10.69 33.97
C TRP A 690 -0.39 -11.27 35.34
N ASN A 691 -0.17 -12.58 35.51
CA ASN A 691 -0.25 -13.28 36.80
C ASN A 691 1.18 -13.51 37.31
N ALA A 692 1.65 -12.59 38.16
CA ALA A 692 3.06 -12.49 38.53
C ALA A 692 3.57 -13.70 39.33
N ASP A 693 2.70 -14.32 40.14
CA ASP A 693 2.95 -15.52 40.95
C ASP A 693 3.36 -16.74 40.12
N LEU A 694 2.88 -16.85 38.89
CA LEU A 694 3.15 -17.97 37.98
C LEU A 694 4.34 -17.72 37.05
N CYS A 695 4.79 -16.48 36.90
CA CYS A 695 5.76 -16.11 35.87
C CYS A 695 7.15 -16.72 36.11
N ILE A 696 7.74 -17.28 35.05
CA ILE A 696 9.11 -17.84 35.07
C ILE A 696 10.17 -16.92 34.44
N GLU A 697 9.80 -15.67 34.10
CA GLU A 697 10.73 -14.65 33.60
C GLU A 697 11.47 -15.07 32.30
N CYS A 698 10.80 -15.79 31.39
CA CYS A 698 11.43 -16.30 30.16
C CYS A 698 11.46 -15.30 28.99
N ASN A 699 10.65 -14.23 29.06
CA ASN A 699 10.50 -13.17 28.04
C ASN A 699 10.08 -13.62 26.63
N LYS A 700 9.62 -14.85 26.43
CA LYS A 700 9.11 -15.31 25.12
C LYS A 700 7.91 -14.50 24.64
N CYS A 701 7.04 -14.08 25.56
CA CYS A 701 5.90 -13.19 25.29
C CYS A 701 6.33 -11.83 24.70
N VAL A 702 7.49 -11.30 25.12
CA VAL A 702 8.07 -10.05 24.60
C VAL A 702 8.68 -10.28 23.21
N LEU A 703 9.34 -11.42 22.99
CA LEU A 703 9.92 -11.79 21.69
C LEU A 703 8.85 -11.83 20.59
N VAL A 704 7.76 -12.56 20.85
CA VAL A 704 6.73 -12.81 19.83
C VAL A 704 5.79 -11.64 19.61
N CYS A 705 5.83 -10.60 20.45
CA CYS A 705 4.94 -9.46 20.32
C CYS A 705 5.28 -8.66 19.04
N PRO A 706 4.37 -8.60 18.06
CA PRO A 706 4.65 -7.92 16.79
C PRO A 706 4.62 -6.39 16.87
N HIS A 707 4.21 -5.82 18.02
CA HIS A 707 4.01 -4.37 18.19
C HIS A 707 4.79 -3.78 19.36
N ALA A 708 5.63 -4.57 20.04
CA ALA A 708 6.31 -4.16 21.29
C ALA A 708 5.34 -3.62 22.37
N ALA A 709 4.09 -4.08 22.34
CA ALA A 709 3.02 -3.73 23.28
C ALA A 709 3.08 -4.49 24.60
N ILE A 710 4.00 -5.46 24.74
CA ILE A 710 4.35 -6.08 26.02
C ILE A 710 5.88 -6.11 26.15
N ARG A 711 6.40 -5.63 27.28
CA ARG A 711 7.83 -5.44 27.56
C ARG A 711 8.18 -5.97 28.93
N ALA A 712 9.45 -6.29 29.12
CA ALA A 712 9.99 -6.70 30.40
C ALA A 712 11.21 -5.85 30.76
N THR A 713 11.41 -5.61 32.05
CA THR A 713 12.64 -4.97 32.57
C THR A 713 13.03 -5.59 33.91
N VAL A 714 14.28 -5.36 34.31
CA VAL A 714 14.80 -5.66 35.63
C VAL A 714 15.44 -4.39 36.19
N VAL A 715 14.96 -3.93 37.35
CA VAL A 715 15.40 -2.67 37.97
C VAL A 715 15.73 -2.86 39.44
N PRO A 716 16.61 -2.03 40.04
CA PRO A 716 16.78 -2.03 41.49
C PRO A 716 15.49 -1.57 42.20
N GLU A 717 15.28 -2.01 43.45
CA GLU A 717 14.12 -1.64 44.27
C GLU A 717 13.95 -0.10 44.37
N SER A 718 15.06 0.63 44.42
CA SER A 718 15.07 2.11 44.50
C SER A 718 14.43 2.79 43.29
N ALA A 719 14.46 2.17 42.11
CA ALA A 719 13.83 2.71 40.90
C ALA A 719 12.30 2.56 40.90
N LEU A 720 11.73 1.80 41.84
CA LEU A 720 10.28 1.62 41.98
C LEU A 720 9.63 2.68 42.88
N ALA A 721 10.40 3.67 43.34
CA ALA A 721 9.87 4.80 44.10
C ALA A 721 8.83 5.56 43.25
N GLY A 722 7.62 5.72 43.78
CA GLY A 722 6.52 6.40 43.08
C GLY A 722 5.76 5.54 42.07
N ALA A 723 5.97 4.22 42.06
CA ALA A 723 5.19 3.32 41.21
C ALA A 723 3.68 3.42 41.50
N PRO A 724 2.81 3.45 40.47
CA PRO A 724 1.37 3.60 40.66
C PRO A 724 0.75 2.37 41.33
N ALA A 725 -0.46 2.55 41.89
CA ALA A 725 -1.21 1.44 42.48
C ALA A 725 -1.44 0.33 41.45
N GLY A 726 -1.09 -0.92 41.81
CA GLY A 726 -1.18 -2.06 40.90
C GLY A 726 0.05 -2.29 40.00
N PHE A 727 1.13 -1.52 40.18
CA PHE A 727 2.44 -1.78 39.57
C PHE A 727 3.18 -2.92 40.30
N GLU A 728 2.69 -4.14 40.13
CA GLU A 728 3.25 -5.33 40.81
C GLU A 728 4.64 -5.69 40.24
N THR A 729 5.57 -6.13 41.09
CA THR A 729 6.87 -6.66 40.64
C THR A 729 7.17 -7.96 41.38
N ILE A 730 8.05 -8.80 40.83
CA ILE A 730 8.55 -10.01 41.50
C ILE A 730 10.07 -9.96 41.65
N PRO A 731 10.66 -10.64 42.64
CA PRO A 731 12.12 -10.80 42.70
C PRO A 731 12.64 -11.45 41.41
N TYR A 732 13.67 -10.85 40.81
CA TYR A 732 14.32 -11.45 39.65
C TYR A 732 15.16 -12.66 40.10
N LYS A 733 14.98 -13.81 39.44
CA LYS A 733 15.64 -15.07 39.82
C LYS A 733 17.03 -15.24 39.21
N GLY A 734 17.37 -14.46 38.19
CA GLY A 734 18.64 -14.56 37.47
C GLY A 734 19.82 -13.98 38.25
N ARG A 735 21.02 -14.47 37.96
CA ARG A 735 22.28 -14.03 38.61
C ARG A 735 22.89 -12.80 37.97
N GLU A 736 22.41 -12.44 36.78
CA GLU A 736 22.90 -11.33 35.96
C GLU A 736 22.60 -9.97 36.60
N PHE A 737 21.49 -9.88 37.33
CA PHE A 737 21.03 -8.66 38.00
C PHE A 737 20.65 -8.97 39.46
N PRO A 738 21.63 -9.23 40.34
CA PRO A 738 21.39 -9.67 41.70
C PRO A 738 20.61 -8.62 42.51
N GLY A 739 19.56 -9.04 43.21
CA GLY A 739 18.70 -8.14 43.98
C GLY A 739 17.73 -7.30 43.13
N GLY A 740 17.68 -7.51 41.80
CA GLY A 740 16.77 -6.82 40.91
C GLY A 740 15.31 -7.26 41.07
N ARG A 741 14.40 -6.38 40.66
CA ARG A 741 12.95 -6.61 40.58
C ARG A 741 12.55 -6.70 39.12
N TYR A 742 11.83 -7.76 38.77
CA TYR A 742 11.32 -8.00 37.44
C TYR A 742 9.89 -7.48 37.30
N ARG A 743 9.62 -6.80 36.18
CA ARG A 743 8.28 -6.39 35.74
C ARG A 743 8.05 -6.84 34.31
N LEU A 744 6.91 -7.49 34.05
CA LEU A 744 6.34 -7.64 32.73
C LEU A 744 5.14 -6.70 32.61
N GLN A 745 5.16 -5.80 31.63
CA GLN A 745 4.13 -4.77 31.48
C GLN A 745 3.61 -4.75 30.04
N ALA A 746 2.29 -4.76 29.89
CA ALA A 746 1.60 -4.51 28.63
C ALA A 746 1.09 -3.07 28.54
N SER A 747 1.04 -2.53 27.33
CA SER A 747 0.32 -1.31 26.95
C SER A 747 -1.05 -1.71 26.38
N PRO A 748 -2.16 -1.55 27.13
CA PRO A 748 -3.49 -1.78 26.56
C PRO A 748 -3.78 -0.91 25.34
N ALA A 749 -3.27 0.33 25.31
CA ALA A 749 -3.58 1.29 24.25
C ALA A 749 -2.93 0.95 22.89
N ASP A 750 -1.78 0.28 22.92
CA ASP A 750 -1.03 -0.09 21.71
C ASP A 750 -1.15 -1.58 21.37
N CYS A 751 -1.78 -2.37 22.24
CA CYS A 751 -2.05 -3.77 21.99
C CYS A 751 -3.03 -3.94 20.82
N THR A 752 -2.79 -4.95 19.98
CA THR A 752 -3.68 -5.31 18.86
C THR A 752 -4.57 -6.52 19.15
N GLY A 753 -4.46 -7.11 20.35
CA GLY A 753 -5.27 -8.25 20.78
C GLY A 753 -4.97 -9.57 20.05
N CYS A 754 -3.77 -9.72 19.48
CA CYS A 754 -3.40 -10.88 18.63
C CYS A 754 -3.14 -12.21 19.35
N THR A 755 -3.16 -12.22 20.70
CA THR A 755 -2.99 -13.39 21.59
C THR A 755 -1.67 -14.18 21.49
N LEU A 756 -0.75 -13.85 20.58
CA LEU A 756 0.55 -14.53 20.42
C LEU A 756 1.37 -14.61 21.71
N CYS A 757 1.36 -13.56 22.53
CA CYS A 757 2.10 -13.53 23.80
C CYS A 757 1.56 -14.54 24.83
N VAL A 758 0.24 -14.80 24.81
CA VAL A 758 -0.42 -15.82 25.63
C VAL A 758 -0.10 -17.21 25.06
N ALA A 759 -0.17 -17.38 23.74
CA ALA A 759 0.19 -18.65 23.09
C ALA A 759 1.66 -19.04 23.31
N ALA A 760 2.58 -18.07 23.34
CA ALA A 760 3.99 -18.30 23.63
C ALA A 760 4.30 -18.60 25.11
N CYS A 761 3.36 -18.34 26.02
CA CYS A 761 3.58 -18.50 27.45
C CYS A 761 3.55 -19.98 27.84
N PRO A 762 4.68 -20.56 28.30
CA PRO A 762 4.76 -22.00 28.53
C PRO A 762 4.22 -22.43 29.90
N VAL A 763 3.67 -21.51 30.70
CA VAL A 763 3.34 -21.75 32.11
C VAL A 763 1.85 -21.72 32.36
N GLU A 764 1.34 -22.85 32.85
CA GLU A 764 0.01 -23.04 33.39
C GLU A 764 0.12 -23.46 34.86
N ASP A 765 -0.90 -23.15 35.66
CA ASP A 765 -0.95 -23.49 37.08
C ASP A 765 -0.90 -25.03 37.26
N LYS A 766 0.11 -25.47 38.01
CA LYS A 766 0.38 -26.88 38.31
C LYS A 766 -0.71 -27.54 39.17
N HIS A 767 -1.57 -26.74 39.80
CA HIS A 767 -2.67 -27.21 40.65
C HIS A 767 -3.99 -27.39 39.91
N GLY A 768 -4.02 -27.28 38.57
CA GLY A 768 -5.20 -27.60 37.77
C GLY A 768 -6.30 -26.53 37.78
N SER A 769 -6.00 -25.31 38.24
CA SER A 769 -6.95 -24.18 38.22
C SER A 769 -7.23 -23.63 36.82
N GLY A 770 -6.44 -24.04 35.81
CA GLY A 770 -6.50 -23.50 34.45
C GLY A 770 -5.88 -22.10 34.29
N ARG A 771 -5.39 -21.47 35.37
CA ARG A 771 -4.74 -20.15 35.31
C ARG A 771 -3.43 -20.23 34.52
N LYS A 772 -3.18 -19.25 33.65
CA LYS A 772 -1.90 -19.10 32.93
C LYS A 772 -1.12 -17.90 33.47
N ALA A 773 0.19 -17.87 33.29
CA ALA A 773 0.98 -16.69 33.69
C ALA A 773 0.62 -15.42 32.87
N LEU A 774 0.02 -15.60 31.69
CA LEU A 774 -0.56 -14.54 30.86
C LEU A 774 -1.93 -14.99 30.32
N GLU A 775 -2.93 -14.11 30.41
CA GLU A 775 -4.30 -14.37 29.97
C GLU A 775 -4.86 -13.13 29.28
N MET A 776 -5.70 -13.30 28.25
CA MET A 776 -6.41 -12.17 27.67
C MET A 776 -7.50 -11.69 28.64
N ARG A 777 -7.56 -10.39 28.91
CA ARG A 777 -8.58 -9.76 29.75
C ARG A 777 -9.23 -8.61 29.00
N PRO A 778 -10.54 -8.36 29.19
CA PRO A 778 -11.19 -7.14 28.71
C PRO A 778 -10.45 -5.90 29.16
N ILE A 779 -10.31 -4.88 28.29
CA ILE A 779 -9.56 -3.66 28.61
C ILE A 779 -10.09 -2.97 29.88
N GLN A 780 -11.40 -3.04 30.14
CA GLN A 780 -12.02 -2.49 31.35
C GLN A 780 -11.46 -3.12 32.64
N ALA A 781 -11.12 -4.41 32.61
CA ALA A 781 -10.51 -5.12 33.72
C ALA A 781 -9.01 -4.80 33.90
N LEU A 782 -8.43 -4.04 32.95
CA LEU A 782 -7.03 -3.59 32.94
C LEU A 782 -6.92 -2.08 33.19
N ALA A 783 -7.93 -1.47 33.83
CA ALA A 783 -7.89 -0.07 34.24
C ALA A 783 -6.59 0.24 35.02
N GLY A 784 -5.96 1.38 34.72
CA GLY A 784 -4.67 1.78 35.30
C GLY A 784 -3.43 1.10 34.68
N GLN A 785 -3.57 0.04 33.86
CA GLN A 785 -2.40 -0.60 33.25
C GLN A 785 -1.71 0.25 32.18
N GLN A 786 -2.42 1.20 31.57
CA GLN A 786 -1.79 2.17 30.68
C GLN A 786 -0.91 3.15 31.47
N GLU A 787 -1.38 3.67 32.60
CA GLU A 787 -0.58 4.52 33.50
C GLU A 787 0.64 3.76 34.04
N ALA A 788 0.46 2.48 34.40
CA ALA A 788 1.55 1.59 34.75
C ALA A 788 2.57 1.42 33.59
N PHE A 789 2.11 1.36 32.34
CA PHE A 789 3.01 1.32 31.18
C PHE A 789 3.78 2.62 30.97
N GLU A 790 3.17 3.77 31.18
CA GLU A 790 3.89 5.06 31.13
C GLU A 790 4.94 5.17 32.25
N PHE A 791 4.62 4.72 33.47
CA PHE A 791 5.63 4.61 34.53
C PHE A 791 6.75 3.63 34.16
N PHE A 792 6.41 2.46 33.61
CA PHE A 792 7.38 1.47 33.14
C PHE A 792 8.38 2.05 32.13
N ARG A 793 7.90 2.90 31.21
CA ARG A 793 8.77 3.56 30.22
C ARG A 793 9.73 4.57 30.82
N GLY A 794 9.42 5.12 32.00
CA GLY A 794 10.31 6.01 32.75
C GLY A 794 11.37 5.30 33.58
N LEU A 795 11.32 3.97 33.69
CA LEU A 795 12.31 3.19 34.42
C LEU A 795 13.69 3.21 33.69
N PRO A 796 14.80 3.11 34.43
CA PRO A 796 16.13 3.11 33.83
C PRO A 796 16.29 1.91 32.89
N ALA A 797 16.77 2.18 31.67
CA ALA A 797 17.13 1.14 30.72
C ALA A 797 18.33 0.33 31.21
N ILE A 798 18.33 -0.97 30.91
CA ILE A 798 19.47 -1.85 31.20
C ILE A 798 20.58 -1.56 30.18
N PRO A 799 21.82 -1.27 30.61
CA PRO A 799 22.94 -1.04 29.69
C PRO A 799 23.18 -2.23 28.76
N ARG A 800 23.31 -1.98 27.45
CA ARG A 800 23.42 -3.02 26.41
C ARG A 800 24.59 -3.98 26.67
N GLU A 801 25.71 -3.45 27.13
CA GLU A 801 26.94 -4.16 27.46
C GLU A 801 26.82 -5.10 28.68
N SER A 802 25.78 -4.92 29.51
CA SER A 802 25.51 -5.77 30.68
C SER A 802 24.58 -6.96 30.37
N VAL A 803 24.02 -7.02 29.15
CA VAL A 803 23.01 -8.02 28.79
C VAL A 803 23.64 -9.19 28.02
N PRO A 804 23.57 -10.44 28.55
CA PRO A 804 24.01 -11.60 27.80
C PRO A 804 23.17 -11.82 26.53
N VAL A 805 23.82 -12.21 25.43
CA VAL A 805 23.13 -12.50 24.16
C VAL A 805 22.43 -13.86 24.23
N THR A 806 21.24 -13.87 24.82
CA THR A 806 20.35 -15.04 24.91
C THR A 806 18.91 -14.60 24.65
N VAL A 807 18.02 -15.56 24.35
CA VAL A 807 16.59 -15.25 24.10
C VAL A 807 15.98 -14.51 25.29
N LYS A 808 16.16 -15.01 26.52
CA LYS A 808 15.61 -14.36 27.73
C LYS A 808 16.12 -12.91 27.87
N HIS A 809 17.43 -12.73 27.83
CA HIS A 809 18.06 -11.47 28.22
C HIS A 809 17.98 -10.39 27.13
N SER A 810 18.09 -10.76 25.85
CA SER A 810 17.93 -9.80 24.73
C SER A 810 16.59 -9.07 24.75
N GLN A 811 15.54 -9.70 25.28
CA GLN A 811 14.21 -9.10 25.38
C GLN A 811 14.04 -8.13 26.55
N LEU A 812 15.07 -7.96 27.40
CA LEU A 812 15.14 -6.90 28.40
C LEU A 812 15.66 -5.58 27.81
N LEU A 813 16.26 -5.62 26.62
CA LEU A 813 16.69 -4.42 25.91
C LEU A 813 15.49 -3.66 25.37
N GLU A 814 15.58 -2.34 25.40
CA GLU A 814 14.56 -1.45 24.85
C GLU A 814 14.36 -1.73 23.34
N PRO A 815 13.12 -2.04 22.90
CA PRO A 815 12.84 -2.17 21.48
C PRO A 815 12.80 -0.80 20.81
N LEU A 816 13.65 -0.59 19.80
CA LEU A 816 13.67 0.65 19.00
C LEU A 816 12.80 0.56 17.74
N PHE A 817 11.83 -0.36 17.75
CA PHE A 817 10.76 -0.49 16.77
C PHE A 817 9.48 -0.86 17.51
N GLU A 818 8.52 0.06 17.58
CA GLU A 818 7.33 -0.06 18.42
C GLU A 818 6.05 0.45 17.74
N PHE A 819 4.94 -0.22 18.02
CA PHE A 819 3.58 0.22 17.68
C PHE A 819 3.33 0.47 16.18
N SER A 820 3.97 -0.34 15.32
CA SER A 820 3.82 -0.23 13.86
C SER A 820 2.38 -0.45 13.37
N GLY A 821 2.10 0.00 12.14
CA GLY A 821 0.82 -0.22 11.45
C GLY A 821 0.58 -1.64 10.92
N ALA A 822 1.40 -2.62 11.32
CA ALA A 822 1.32 -4.01 10.84
C ALA A 822 0.05 -4.74 11.34
N CYS A 823 -0.29 -5.86 10.68
CA CYS A 823 -1.39 -6.73 11.06
C CYS A 823 -1.30 -7.21 12.51
N ALA A 824 -2.45 -7.41 13.18
CA ALA A 824 -2.51 -8.15 14.44
C ALA A 824 -1.93 -9.57 14.23
N GLY A 825 -0.84 -9.89 14.94
CA GLY A 825 -0.15 -11.17 14.77
C GLY A 825 0.80 -11.24 13.58
N CYS A 826 1.32 -10.11 13.08
CA CYS A 826 2.26 -10.09 11.94
C CYS A 826 3.52 -10.95 12.19
N GLY A 827 3.88 -11.80 11.24
CA GLY A 827 5.09 -12.64 11.31
C GLY A 827 6.39 -11.96 10.87
N GLU A 828 6.35 -10.71 10.41
CA GLU A 828 7.53 -9.94 9.98
C GLU A 828 8.16 -9.14 11.13
N THR A 829 7.35 -8.37 11.85
CA THR A 829 7.82 -7.37 12.81
C THR A 829 8.59 -7.89 14.03
N PRO A 830 8.37 -9.12 14.55
CA PRO A 830 9.22 -9.67 15.61
C PRO A 830 10.72 -9.75 15.23
N TYR A 831 11.03 -9.99 13.94
CA TYR A 831 12.42 -10.00 13.46
C TYR A 831 13.03 -8.60 13.50
N ILE A 832 12.32 -7.57 13.02
CA ILE A 832 12.78 -6.18 13.04
C ILE A 832 12.94 -5.70 14.49
N LYS A 833 11.97 -5.98 15.37
CA LYS A 833 12.05 -5.64 16.79
C LYS A 833 13.29 -6.27 17.45
N MET A 834 13.57 -7.55 17.17
CA MET A 834 14.76 -8.21 17.69
C MET A 834 16.06 -7.58 17.13
N LEU A 835 16.09 -7.23 15.83
CA LEU A 835 17.22 -6.53 15.23
C LEU A 835 17.50 -5.17 15.91
N THR A 836 16.45 -4.38 16.17
CA THR A 836 16.64 -3.05 16.79
C THR A 836 16.99 -3.14 18.28
N GLN A 837 16.53 -4.19 18.98
CA GLN A 837 17.00 -4.50 20.33
C GLN A 837 18.50 -4.82 20.34
N LEU A 838 19.01 -5.58 19.36
CA LEU A 838 20.41 -5.99 19.32
C LEU A 838 21.35 -4.88 18.82
N PHE A 839 20.98 -4.17 17.75
CA PHE A 839 21.89 -3.30 17.00
C PHE A 839 21.35 -1.89 16.71
N GLY A 840 20.14 -1.58 17.18
CA GLY A 840 19.40 -0.39 16.75
C GLY A 840 20.09 0.94 17.06
N ASP A 841 20.97 0.98 18.07
CA ASP A 841 21.72 2.18 18.45
C ASP A 841 22.81 2.59 17.43
N ARG A 842 23.12 1.72 16.46
CA ARG A 842 24.14 1.94 15.41
C ARG A 842 23.70 1.42 14.04
N MET A 843 22.40 1.30 13.83
CA MET A 843 21.82 0.73 12.61
C MET A 843 21.50 1.81 11.57
N VAL A 844 21.87 1.52 10.32
CA VAL A 844 21.39 2.23 9.14
C VAL A 844 20.63 1.24 8.26
N MET A 845 19.37 1.51 8.00
CA MET A 845 18.45 0.59 7.33
C MET A 845 18.05 1.08 5.95
N ALA A 846 18.34 0.25 4.94
CA ALA A 846 17.77 0.33 3.60
C ALA A 846 16.56 -0.62 3.53
N ASN A 847 15.36 -0.10 3.32
CA ASN A 847 14.15 -0.90 3.32
C ASN A 847 13.49 -0.90 1.93
N ALA A 848 13.27 -2.09 1.35
CA ALA A 848 12.58 -2.23 0.07
C ALA A 848 11.11 -1.85 0.20
N THR A 849 10.50 -1.38 -0.89
CA THR A 849 9.05 -1.17 -0.89
C THR A 849 8.31 -2.50 -0.70
N GLY A 850 7.36 -2.55 0.23
CA GLY A 850 6.63 -3.77 0.59
C GLY A 850 5.91 -3.61 1.92
N CYS A 851 5.49 -4.71 2.55
CA CYS A 851 4.88 -4.64 3.90
C CYS A 851 5.75 -3.83 4.87
N SER A 852 7.06 -4.10 4.85
CA SER A 852 8.03 -3.51 5.76
C SER A 852 8.19 -2.01 5.61
N SER A 853 8.11 -1.46 4.39
CA SER A 853 8.11 -0.01 4.22
C SER A 853 6.76 0.61 4.61
N ILE A 854 5.65 -0.09 4.39
CA ILE A 854 4.32 0.41 4.76
C ILE A 854 4.18 0.49 6.28
N TYR A 855 4.37 -0.60 7.03
CA TYR A 855 4.27 -0.47 8.48
C TYR A 855 5.47 0.25 9.10
N GLY A 856 6.59 0.38 8.38
CA GLY A 856 7.85 0.99 8.85
C GLY A 856 7.98 2.49 8.60
N GLY A 857 7.26 3.05 7.63
CA GLY A 857 7.39 4.46 7.23
C GLY A 857 6.13 5.08 6.61
N ASN A 858 4.95 4.50 6.81
CA ASN A 858 3.70 5.09 6.34
C ASN A 858 3.14 6.11 7.34
N LEU A 859 3.17 7.37 6.96
CA LEU A 859 2.65 8.51 7.71
C LEU A 859 1.16 8.31 8.07
N PRO A 860 0.70 8.83 9.23
CA PRO A 860 1.32 9.93 9.98
C PRO A 860 2.36 9.55 11.02
N THR A 861 2.52 8.27 11.36
CA THR A 861 3.40 7.82 12.44
C THR A 861 4.57 6.96 11.97
N THR A 862 5.69 7.05 12.69
CA THR A 862 6.93 6.30 12.43
C THR A 862 7.24 5.40 13.64
N PRO A 863 7.42 4.07 13.44
CA PRO A 863 7.62 3.11 14.53
C PRO A 863 9.08 2.96 15.01
N TYR A 864 10.05 3.35 14.18
CA TYR A 864 11.46 3.36 14.58
C TYR A 864 11.67 4.50 15.57
N THR A 865 12.27 4.25 16.73
CA THR A 865 12.46 5.23 17.79
C THR A 865 13.93 5.30 18.23
N ILE A 866 14.23 6.21 19.16
CA ILE A 866 15.54 6.42 19.76
C ILE A 866 15.54 5.99 21.24
N ASP A 867 16.70 5.59 21.73
CA ASP A 867 16.96 5.33 23.14
C ASP A 867 17.14 6.64 23.93
N ALA A 868 17.35 6.51 25.25
CA ALA A 868 17.59 7.65 26.14
C ALA A 868 18.86 8.48 25.82
N SER A 869 19.79 7.93 25.04
CA SER A 869 21.00 8.63 24.57
C SER A 869 20.78 9.34 23.22
N GLY A 870 19.58 9.23 22.65
CA GLY A 870 19.24 9.81 21.35
C GLY A 870 19.67 8.94 20.15
N HIS A 871 20.06 7.69 20.38
CA HIS A 871 20.48 6.78 19.30
C HIS A 871 19.35 5.87 18.86
N GLY A 872 19.24 5.63 17.56
CA GLY A 872 18.28 4.68 17.02
C GLY A 872 18.51 4.40 15.53
N PRO A 873 17.69 3.52 14.93
CA PRO A 873 17.84 3.17 13.53
C PRO A 873 17.59 4.37 12.62
N ALA A 874 18.57 4.69 11.77
CA ALA A 874 18.36 5.59 10.63
C ALA A 874 17.71 4.79 9.50
N TRP A 875 16.50 5.17 9.07
CA TRP A 875 15.69 4.39 8.15
C TRP A 875 15.42 5.14 6.85
N ALA A 876 15.51 4.46 5.71
CA ALA A 876 15.10 4.99 4.42
C ALA A 876 14.53 3.91 3.50
N ASN A 877 13.54 4.29 2.68
CA ASN A 877 13.05 3.52 1.54
C ASN A 877 13.36 4.29 0.26
N SER A 878 14.15 3.67 -0.64
CA SER A 878 14.37 4.18 -2.00
C SER A 878 13.22 3.71 -2.90
N LEU A 879 13.35 2.57 -3.58
CA LEU A 879 12.33 1.98 -4.44
C LEU A 879 12.12 0.49 -4.11
N PHE A 880 11.38 -0.21 -4.96
CA PHE A 880 11.14 -1.64 -4.80
C PHE A 880 12.29 -2.46 -5.38
N GLU A 881 12.82 -2.02 -6.51
CA GLU A 881 13.79 -2.71 -7.35
C GLU A 881 15.25 -2.53 -6.92
N ASP A 882 15.60 -1.46 -6.18
CA ASP A 882 16.98 -1.00 -5.99
C ASP A 882 17.51 -1.13 -4.55
N ASN A 883 16.77 -1.79 -3.66
CA ASN A 883 17.06 -1.72 -2.23
C ASN A 883 18.43 -2.31 -1.84
N ALA A 884 18.93 -3.30 -2.58
CA ALA A 884 20.23 -3.89 -2.33
C ALA A 884 21.35 -2.91 -2.70
N GLU A 885 21.22 -2.27 -3.85
CA GLU A 885 22.13 -1.26 -4.38
C GLU A 885 22.11 0.00 -3.50
N PHE A 886 20.93 0.39 -3.03
CA PHE A 886 20.76 1.49 -2.09
C PHE A 886 21.50 1.22 -0.78
N GLY A 887 21.31 0.04 -0.18
CA GLY A 887 22.06 -0.38 1.01
C GLY A 887 23.57 -0.48 0.77
N LEU A 888 24.00 -0.97 -0.39
CA LEU A 888 25.40 -1.00 -0.79
C LEU A 888 25.99 0.42 -0.88
N GLY A 889 25.24 1.38 -1.45
CA GLY A 889 25.62 2.79 -1.49
C GLY A 889 25.82 3.39 -0.09
N LEU A 890 24.92 3.07 0.85
CA LEU A 890 25.07 3.47 2.24
C LEU A 890 26.35 2.89 2.86
N ARG A 891 26.66 1.60 2.63
CA ARG A 891 27.89 0.97 3.12
C ARG A 891 29.14 1.65 2.57
N VAL A 892 29.19 1.91 1.26
CA VAL A 892 30.33 2.57 0.62
C VAL A 892 30.54 3.98 1.19
N ALA A 893 29.46 4.73 1.41
CA ALA A 893 29.56 6.06 2.01
C ALA A 893 30.06 6.02 3.47
N ILE A 894 29.54 5.09 4.28
CA ILE A 894 29.97 4.93 5.68
C ILE A 894 31.44 4.49 5.76
N ASP A 895 31.90 3.58 4.89
CA ASP A 895 33.32 3.20 4.78
C ASP A 895 34.19 4.42 4.51
N GLY A 896 33.85 5.18 3.46
CA GLY A 896 34.64 6.34 3.05
C GLY A 896 34.67 7.46 4.10
N MET A 897 33.59 7.67 4.84
CA MET A 897 33.57 8.64 5.95
C MET A 897 34.39 8.15 7.16
N ALA A 898 34.36 6.85 7.44
CA ALA A 898 35.15 6.26 8.51
C ALA A 898 36.66 6.29 8.21
N GLU A 899 37.06 6.06 6.95
CA GLU A 899 38.45 6.23 6.49
C GLU A 899 38.89 7.69 6.62
N GLN A 900 38.09 8.63 6.11
CA GLN A 900 38.40 10.07 6.23
C GLN A 900 38.52 10.53 7.68
N ALA A 901 37.68 10.02 8.58
CA ALA A 901 37.78 10.32 10.01
C ALA A 901 39.08 9.78 10.62
N ARG A 902 39.51 8.56 10.25
CA ARG A 902 40.77 7.98 10.71
C ARG A 902 41.99 8.74 10.17
N ASP A 903 41.99 9.10 8.90
CA ASP A 903 43.07 9.87 8.28
C ASP A 903 43.20 11.26 8.91
N ALA A 904 42.08 11.96 9.10
CA ALA A 904 42.06 13.26 9.76
C ALA A 904 42.53 13.15 11.22
N LEU A 905 42.13 12.10 11.93
CA LEU A 905 42.60 11.82 13.29
C LEU A 905 44.12 11.60 13.32
N ALA A 906 44.68 10.83 12.39
CA ALA A 906 46.12 10.58 12.30
C ALA A 906 46.91 11.87 12.01
N LEU A 907 46.41 12.73 11.11
CA LEU A 907 47.03 14.01 10.78
C LEU A 907 46.97 15.02 11.93
N LEU A 908 45.93 14.96 12.76
CA LEU A 908 45.79 15.80 13.96
C LEU A 908 46.47 15.21 15.20
N SER A 909 47.11 14.04 15.09
CA SER A 909 47.70 13.34 16.25
C SER A 909 48.62 14.21 17.12
N ALA A 910 49.41 15.11 16.52
CA ALA A 910 50.32 16.00 17.24
C ALA A 910 49.60 17.09 18.07
N GLN A 911 48.31 17.33 17.82
CA GLN A 911 47.46 18.30 18.51
C GLN A 911 46.50 17.64 19.51
N LEU A 912 46.54 16.31 19.64
CA LEU A 912 45.65 15.50 20.46
C LEU A 912 46.45 14.68 21.48
N GLU A 913 45.79 14.21 22.53
CA GLU A 913 46.39 13.28 23.49
C GLU A 913 46.80 11.97 22.78
N PRO A 914 48.08 11.55 22.82
CA PRO A 914 48.55 10.37 22.07
C PRO A 914 47.83 9.06 22.44
N GLY A 915 47.42 8.92 23.71
CA GLY A 915 46.66 7.76 24.18
C GLY A 915 45.29 7.66 23.51
N LEU A 916 44.59 8.79 23.39
CA LEU A 916 43.26 8.86 22.78
C LEU A 916 43.27 8.49 21.29
N VAL A 917 44.29 8.94 20.55
CA VAL A 917 44.43 8.62 19.12
C VAL A 917 44.58 7.11 18.93
N THR A 918 45.44 6.48 19.72
CA THR A 918 45.66 5.02 19.67
C THR A 918 44.39 4.27 20.06
N GLU A 919 43.75 4.67 21.16
CA GLU A 919 42.49 4.09 21.64
C GLU A 919 41.36 4.17 20.61
N LEU A 920 41.25 5.27 19.86
CA LEU A 920 40.24 5.44 18.81
C LEU A 920 40.51 4.59 17.56
N LEU A 921 41.77 4.43 17.17
CA LEU A 921 42.16 3.70 15.97
C LEU A 921 42.13 2.18 16.19
N GLU A 922 42.49 1.72 17.39
CA GLU A 922 42.63 0.30 17.72
C GLU A 922 41.45 -0.29 18.51
N ALA A 923 40.42 0.52 18.83
CA ALA A 923 39.25 0.05 19.58
C ALA A 923 38.58 -1.17 18.95
N GLY A 924 38.44 -2.23 19.76
CA GLY A 924 37.58 -3.36 19.44
C GLY A 924 36.11 -2.93 19.39
N GLN A 925 35.42 -3.23 18.30
CA GLN A 925 34.02 -2.81 18.06
C GLN A 925 33.15 -3.99 17.60
N THR A 926 33.42 -5.17 18.16
CA THR A 926 32.73 -6.44 17.85
C THR A 926 31.53 -6.71 18.75
N ASP A 927 31.46 -6.06 19.91
CA ASP A 927 30.39 -6.23 20.90
C ASP A 927 29.90 -4.88 21.47
N ALA A 928 28.88 -4.93 22.33
CA ALA A 928 28.30 -3.72 22.92
C ALA A 928 29.27 -2.97 23.83
N ALA A 929 30.16 -3.67 24.55
CA ALA A 929 31.14 -3.05 25.45
C ALA A 929 32.18 -2.24 24.66
N GLY A 930 32.70 -2.80 23.57
CA GLY A 930 33.62 -2.13 22.67
C GLY A 930 33.02 -0.90 21.98
N ILE A 931 31.74 -0.98 21.57
CA ILE A 931 31.01 0.17 21.02
C ILE A 931 30.82 1.27 22.08
N ALA A 932 30.47 0.91 23.31
CA ALA A 932 30.32 1.87 24.41
C ALA A 932 31.65 2.58 24.73
N ALA A 933 32.76 1.84 24.80
CA ALA A 933 34.10 2.39 24.98
C ALA A 933 34.48 3.34 23.84
N GLN A 934 34.26 2.95 22.59
CA GLN A 934 34.55 3.81 21.44
C GLN A 934 33.73 5.10 21.44
N ARG A 935 32.45 5.04 21.83
CA ARG A 935 31.64 6.26 22.00
C ARG A 935 32.21 7.19 23.07
N ALA A 936 32.67 6.65 24.20
CA ALA A 936 33.31 7.44 25.23
C ALA A 936 34.58 8.14 24.71
N HIS A 937 35.39 7.44 23.91
CA HIS A 937 36.55 8.05 23.25
C HIS A 937 36.15 9.17 22.28
N VAL A 938 35.07 8.99 21.49
CA VAL A 938 34.57 10.03 20.56
C VAL A 938 34.08 11.28 21.31
N VAL A 939 33.46 11.13 22.48
CA VAL A 939 33.08 12.28 23.34
C VAL A 939 34.32 13.04 23.80
N THR A 940 35.36 12.32 24.25
CA THR A 940 36.64 12.93 24.62
C THR A 940 37.29 13.63 23.44
N LEU A 941 37.28 13.03 22.25
CA LEU A 941 37.79 13.62 21.01
C LEU A 941 37.09 14.94 20.70
N ARG A 942 35.76 14.99 20.73
CA ARG A 942 34.99 16.24 20.49
C ARG A 942 35.38 17.35 21.46
N THR A 943 35.66 17.01 22.71
CA THR A 943 36.13 17.98 23.72
C THR A 943 37.50 18.55 23.37
N GLN A 944 38.41 17.73 22.84
CA GLN A 944 39.74 18.19 22.40
C GLN A 944 39.73 18.95 21.07
N LEU A 945 38.80 18.62 20.16
CA LEU A 945 38.66 19.33 18.87
C LEU A 945 38.01 20.71 19.02
N ALA A 946 37.10 20.90 19.97
CA ALA A 946 36.36 22.15 20.17
C ALA A 946 37.22 23.44 20.26
N PRO A 947 38.37 23.48 20.96
CA PRO A 947 39.24 24.66 20.99
C PRO A 947 40.11 24.85 19.73
N LEU A 948 40.23 23.85 18.85
CA LEU A 948 41.10 23.91 17.68
C LEU A 948 40.45 24.73 16.57
N LYS A 949 41.23 25.65 15.96
CA LYS A 949 40.79 26.46 14.81
C LYS A 949 41.19 25.85 13.46
N ASP A 950 41.79 24.67 13.48
CA ASP A 950 42.19 23.93 12.30
C ASP A 950 40.95 23.49 11.49
N PRO A 951 40.84 23.84 10.19
CA PRO A 951 39.76 23.36 9.33
C PRO A 951 39.63 21.82 9.32
N LEU A 952 40.74 21.10 9.47
CA LEU A 952 40.76 19.65 9.56
C LEU A 952 40.13 19.16 10.86
N ALA A 953 40.33 19.85 11.98
CA ALA A 953 39.69 19.54 13.26
C ALA A 953 38.16 19.70 13.18
N ARG A 954 37.69 20.78 12.52
CA ARG A 954 36.26 20.97 12.25
C ARG A 954 35.69 19.88 11.33
N ARG A 955 36.45 19.47 10.32
CA ARG A 955 36.04 18.37 9.43
C ARG A 955 35.97 17.03 10.17
N LEU A 956 36.96 16.73 11.02
CA LEU A 956 36.95 15.53 11.85
C LEU A 956 35.77 15.53 12.82
N GLU A 957 35.43 16.67 13.43
CA GLU A 957 34.29 16.79 14.34
C GLU A 957 32.96 16.38 13.67
N GLN A 958 32.73 16.81 12.43
CA GLN A 958 31.56 16.46 11.63
C GLN A 958 31.48 14.97 11.27
N MET A 959 32.62 14.27 11.26
CA MET A 959 32.71 12.86 10.89
C MET A 959 33.03 11.95 12.09
N ALA A 960 33.19 12.49 13.29
CA ALA A 960 33.67 11.74 14.46
C ALA A 960 32.77 10.54 14.80
N ASP A 961 31.47 10.64 14.52
CA ASP A 961 30.51 9.55 14.74
C ASP A 961 30.80 8.32 13.85
N TYR A 962 31.56 8.46 12.76
CA TYR A 962 31.98 7.36 11.88
C TYR A 962 33.20 6.59 12.41
N LEU A 963 33.83 7.06 13.50
CA LEU A 963 34.80 6.25 14.25
C LEU A 963 34.10 5.12 15.03
N VAL A 964 32.79 5.26 15.28
CA VAL A 964 31.92 4.20 15.82
C VAL A 964 31.33 3.39 14.67
N ARG A 965 31.55 2.08 14.65
CA ARG A 965 31.08 1.17 13.60
C ARG A 965 29.56 1.24 13.47
N LYS A 966 29.08 1.49 12.25
CA LYS A 966 27.67 1.39 11.87
C LYS A 966 27.41 0.04 11.22
N CYS A 967 26.23 -0.54 11.48
CA CYS A 967 25.75 -1.74 10.81
C CYS A 967 24.71 -1.37 9.76
N VAL A 968 24.94 -1.79 8.52
CA VAL A 968 23.99 -1.58 7.41
C VAL A 968 23.09 -2.81 7.30
N TRP A 969 21.79 -2.60 7.46
CA TRP A 969 20.76 -3.63 7.29
C TRP A 969 19.88 -3.32 6.08
N ILE A 970 19.81 -4.28 5.16
CA ILE A 970 19.00 -4.24 3.95
C ILE A 970 17.79 -5.15 4.18
N VAL A 971 16.62 -4.57 4.37
CA VAL A 971 15.41 -5.27 4.80
C VAL A 971 14.37 -5.26 3.69
N GLY A 972 13.76 -6.42 3.40
CA GLY A 972 12.68 -6.49 2.43
C GLY A 972 11.92 -7.82 2.48
N GLY A 973 10.81 -7.88 1.74
CA GLY A 973 10.00 -9.10 1.60
C GLY A 973 10.52 -10.01 0.48
N ASP A 974 9.89 -11.17 0.33
CA ASP A 974 10.26 -12.14 -0.70
C ASP A 974 10.08 -11.60 -2.14
N GLY A 975 9.07 -10.78 -2.41
CA GLY A 975 8.89 -10.22 -3.75
C GLY A 975 10.03 -9.33 -4.24
N TRP A 976 10.69 -8.60 -3.34
CA TRP A 976 11.90 -7.88 -3.67
C TRP A 976 13.06 -8.85 -3.95
N ALA A 977 13.38 -9.68 -2.96
CA ALA A 977 14.62 -10.47 -2.95
C ALA A 977 14.63 -11.59 -4.01
N TYR A 978 13.47 -12.20 -4.28
CA TYR A 978 13.39 -13.32 -5.20
C TYR A 978 13.12 -12.88 -6.64
N ASP A 979 12.43 -11.75 -6.83
CA ASP A 979 11.96 -11.27 -8.13
C ASP A 979 12.64 -9.97 -8.56
N ILE A 980 12.03 -8.81 -8.28
CA ILE A 980 12.35 -7.54 -8.95
C ILE A 980 13.74 -7.01 -8.59
N GLY A 981 14.15 -7.15 -7.33
CA GLY A 981 15.47 -6.69 -6.86
C GLY A 981 16.52 -7.79 -6.82
N TYR A 982 16.25 -8.98 -7.36
CA TYR A 982 17.18 -10.10 -7.25
C TYR A 982 18.52 -9.83 -7.94
N GLY A 983 18.53 -9.15 -9.10
CA GLY A 983 19.77 -8.82 -9.80
C GLY A 983 20.68 -7.89 -8.97
N GLY A 984 20.08 -6.89 -8.32
CA GLY A 984 20.75 -6.01 -7.38
C GLY A 984 21.24 -6.73 -6.11
N LEU A 985 20.39 -7.60 -5.57
CA LEU A 985 20.71 -8.43 -4.40
C LEU A 985 21.91 -9.35 -4.68
N ASP A 986 21.90 -10.05 -5.81
CA ASP A 986 23.02 -10.91 -6.23
C ASP A 986 24.32 -10.10 -6.33
N HIS A 987 24.27 -8.92 -6.95
CA HIS A 987 25.43 -8.03 -7.05
C HIS A 987 25.94 -7.57 -5.67
N ALA A 988 25.04 -7.19 -4.77
CA ALA A 988 25.38 -6.76 -3.42
C ALA A 988 26.04 -7.91 -2.62
N LEU A 989 25.52 -9.13 -2.72
CA LEU A 989 26.11 -10.33 -2.12
C LEU A 989 27.50 -10.64 -2.72
N ALA A 990 27.67 -10.48 -4.03
CA ALA A 990 28.96 -10.71 -4.69
C ALA A 990 30.04 -9.69 -4.29
N SER A 991 29.65 -8.49 -3.81
CA SER A 991 30.57 -7.37 -3.56
C SER A 991 31.62 -7.60 -2.46
N GLY A 992 31.40 -8.54 -1.55
CA GLY A 992 32.27 -8.79 -0.39
C GLY A 992 32.20 -7.72 0.70
N ARG A 993 31.34 -6.70 0.57
CA ARG A 993 31.19 -5.62 1.57
C ARG A 993 30.43 -6.11 2.81
N ASP A 994 30.71 -5.49 3.97
CA ASP A 994 30.03 -5.74 5.25
C ASP A 994 28.59 -5.16 5.23
N ILE A 995 27.65 -5.94 4.69
CA ILE A 995 26.23 -5.63 4.61
C ILE A 995 25.40 -6.81 5.13
N ASN A 996 24.31 -6.50 5.81
CA ASN A 996 23.42 -7.51 6.39
C ASN A 996 22.07 -7.44 5.70
N ILE A 997 21.59 -8.55 5.15
CA ILE A 997 20.33 -8.62 4.42
C ILE A 997 19.35 -9.49 5.20
N LEU A 998 18.17 -8.94 5.51
CA LEU A 998 17.04 -9.68 6.08
C LEU A 998 15.91 -9.76 5.05
N VAL A 999 15.61 -10.98 4.60
CA VAL A 999 14.45 -11.27 3.76
C VAL A 999 13.36 -11.88 4.63
N MET A 1000 12.27 -11.14 4.84
CA MET A 1000 11.09 -11.63 5.53
C MET A 1000 10.20 -12.34 4.51
N ASP A 1001 10.34 -13.66 4.45
CA ASP A 1001 9.78 -14.52 3.42
C ASP A 1001 8.35 -14.91 3.79
N THR A 1002 7.40 -14.20 3.18
CA THR A 1002 5.97 -14.49 3.29
C THR A 1002 5.48 -15.41 2.18
N GLU A 1003 6.36 -15.79 1.24
CA GLU A 1003 6.07 -16.63 0.08
C GLU A 1003 5.01 -16.07 -0.88
N VAL A 1004 4.65 -14.79 -0.78
CA VAL A 1004 3.69 -14.07 -1.65
C VAL A 1004 3.95 -12.56 -1.57
N TYR A 1005 3.44 -11.79 -2.53
CA TYR A 1005 3.45 -10.33 -2.44
C TYR A 1005 2.37 -9.84 -1.49
N SER A 1006 2.69 -9.90 -0.20
CA SER A 1006 1.75 -9.64 0.89
C SER A 1006 1.16 -8.23 0.88
N ASN A 1007 1.87 -7.21 0.37
CA ASN A 1007 1.39 -5.82 0.36
C ASN A 1007 0.32 -5.54 -0.70
N THR A 1008 0.53 -6.05 -1.91
CA THR A 1008 -0.31 -5.79 -3.09
C THR A 1008 -1.52 -6.73 -3.19
N GLY A 1009 -1.72 -7.61 -2.21
CA GLY A 1009 -2.91 -8.45 -2.09
C GLY A 1009 -2.69 -9.95 -2.28
N GLY A 1010 -1.46 -10.44 -2.15
CA GLY A 1010 -1.16 -11.88 -2.18
C GLY A 1010 -0.99 -12.46 -3.58
N GLN A 1011 -0.30 -11.75 -4.46
CA GLN A 1011 0.20 -12.30 -5.72
C GLN A 1011 1.30 -13.33 -5.47
N GLN A 1012 1.46 -14.31 -6.36
CA GLN A 1012 2.59 -15.22 -6.25
C GLN A 1012 3.91 -14.44 -6.39
N SER A 1013 4.97 -15.01 -5.83
CA SER A 1013 6.36 -14.60 -6.03
C SER A 1013 7.13 -15.80 -6.53
N LYS A 1014 8.42 -15.69 -6.88
CA LYS A 1014 9.27 -16.90 -7.04
C LYS A 1014 9.51 -17.66 -5.73
N ALA A 1015 9.10 -17.11 -4.58
CA ALA A 1015 9.16 -17.74 -3.27
C ALA A 1015 7.91 -18.55 -2.90
N THR A 1016 6.78 -18.43 -3.62
CA THR A 1016 5.56 -19.24 -3.41
C THR A 1016 5.83 -20.75 -3.56
N PRO A 1017 5.34 -21.63 -2.67
CA PRO A 1017 5.60 -23.07 -2.77
C PRO A 1017 4.69 -23.78 -3.79
N ILE A 1018 5.06 -25.01 -4.15
CA ILE A 1018 4.23 -25.90 -4.99
C ILE A 1018 2.88 -26.13 -4.28
N GLY A 1019 1.79 -26.08 -5.03
CA GLY A 1019 0.43 -26.31 -4.52
C GLY A 1019 -0.24 -25.09 -3.92
N ALA A 1020 0.48 -24.00 -3.63
CA ALA A 1020 -0.13 -22.81 -3.05
C ALA A 1020 -0.91 -22.03 -4.10
N SER A 1021 -2.15 -21.67 -3.77
CA SER A 1021 -2.96 -20.71 -4.50
C SER A 1021 -2.56 -19.29 -4.11
N ALA A 1022 -2.30 -18.46 -5.11
CA ALA A 1022 -2.11 -17.02 -4.98
C ALA A 1022 -2.69 -16.35 -6.22
N LYS A 1023 -2.81 -15.02 -6.23
CA LYS A 1023 -3.16 -14.32 -7.49
C LYS A 1023 -2.05 -14.61 -8.51
N PHE A 1024 -2.43 -14.87 -9.77
CA PHE A 1024 -1.54 -15.38 -10.85
C PHE A 1024 -1.14 -16.86 -10.73
N ALA A 1025 -1.58 -17.55 -9.68
CA ALA A 1025 -1.41 -18.98 -9.48
C ALA A 1025 -2.66 -19.61 -8.84
N THR A 1026 -3.84 -19.23 -9.30
CA THR A 1026 -5.11 -19.60 -8.64
C THR A 1026 -5.35 -21.11 -8.59
N ALA A 1027 -4.89 -21.85 -9.62
CA ALA A 1027 -4.95 -23.31 -9.72
C ALA A 1027 -3.82 -24.06 -8.97
N GLY A 1028 -3.10 -23.37 -8.08
CA GLY A 1028 -1.93 -23.91 -7.39
C GLY A 1028 -0.67 -23.81 -8.23
N ARG A 1029 0.37 -23.20 -7.67
CA ARG A 1029 1.68 -23.06 -8.32
C ARG A 1029 2.30 -24.44 -8.61
N SER A 1030 2.75 -24.65 -9.84
CA SER A 1030 3.43 -25.89 -10.25
C SER A 1030 4.95 -25.82 -10.12
N ALA A 1031 5.56 -24.63 -10.23
CA ALA A 1031 7.01 -24.49 -10.13
C ALA A 1031 7.48 -24.56 -8.68
N ALA A 1032 8.62 -25.21 -8.44
CA ALA A 1032 9.27 -25.20 -7.12
C ALA A 1032 9.61 -23.77 -6.65
N LYS A 1033 9.61 -23.57 -5.32
CA LYS A 1033 10.15 -22.37 -4.68
C LYS A 1033 11.61 -22.20 -5.09
N LYS A 1034 11.97 -21.02 -5.62
CA LYS A 1034 13.36 -20.63 -5.91
C LYS A 1034 14.17 -20.72 -4.61
N ASP A 1035 15.33 -21.38 -4.65
CA ASP A 1035 16.17 -21.55 -3.46
C ASP A 1035 17.23 -20.45 -3.37
N LEU A 1036 16.82 -19.29 -2.88
CA LEU A 1036 17.69 -18.11 -2.78
C LEU A 1036 18.89 -18.37 -1.84
N GLY A 1037 18.69 -19.13 -0.76
CA GLY A 1037 19.77 -19.46 0.16
C GLY A 1037 20.82 -20.35 -0.49
N LEU A 1038 20.41 -21.37 -1.24
CA LEU A 1038 21.35 -22.21 -2.01
C LEU A 1038 22.09 -21.41 -3.08
N MET A 1039 21.41 -20.49 -3.78
CA MET A 1039 22.06 -19.60 -4.76
C MET A 1039 23.12 -18.71 -4.11
N ALA A 1040 22.81 -18.12 -2.95
CA ALA A 1040 23.76 -17.28 -2.21
C ALA A 1040 24.96 -18.09 -1.67
N MET A 1041 24.75 -19.35 -1.29
CA MET A 1041 25.84 -20.25 -0.85
C MET A 1041 26.83 -20.60 -1.96
N ALA A 1042 26.53 -20.33 -3.23
CA ALA A 1042 27.47 -20.50 -4.33
C ALA A 1042 28.64 -19.51 -4.29
N TYR A 1043 28.51 -18.40 -3.53
CA TYR A 1043 29.62 -17.51 -3.21
C TYR A 1043 30.32 -17.97 -1.94
N ASP A 1044 31.62 -18.22 -2.01
CA ASP A 1044 32.39 -18.75 -0.88
C ASP A 1044 32.40 -17.82 0.33
N HIS A 1045 32.25 -16.51 0.11
CA HIS A 1045 32.36 -15.46 1.12
C HIS A 1045 31.01 -14.91 1.63
N VAL A 1046 29.88 -15.56 1.36
CA VAL A 1046 28.56 -15.10 1.84
C VAL A 1046 28.08 -15.91 3.05
N TYR A 1047 27.79 -15.24 4.17
CA TYR A 1047 27.08 -15.87 5.29
C TYR A 1047 25.60 -16.06 4.92
N VAL A 1048 25.04 -17.25 5.13
CA VAL A 1048 23.63 -17.53 4.80
C VAL A 1048 22.92 -18.25 5.94
N ALA A 1049 21.77 -17.77 6.38
CA ALA A 1049 20.94 -18.45 7.38
C ALA A 1049 19.47 -18.51 6.98
N ARG A 1050 18.78 -19.59 7.36
CA ARG A 1050 17.33 -19.76 7.17
C ARG A 1050 16.66 -20.03 8.50
N THR A 1051 15.77 -19.14 8.94
CA THR A 1051 15.30 -19.02 10.33
C THR A 1051 13.77 -19.04 10.43
N ALA A 1052 13.25 -19.41 11.60
CA ALA A 1052 11.84 -19.33 11.97
C ALA A 1052 11.72 -19.22 13.50
N PHE A 1053 11.39 -18.04 14.04
CA PHE A 1053 11.41 -17.81 15.49
C PHE A 1053 10.38 -18.65 16.26
N GLY A 1054 9.22 -18.93 15.67
CA GLY A 1054 8.18 -19.75 16.28
C GLY A 1054 8.56 -21.23 16.37
N ALA A 1055 9.48 -21.69 15.52
CA ALA A 1055 10.03 -23.04 15.58
C ALA A 1055 11.23 -23.14 16.53
N ARG A 1056 12.20 -22.22 16.41
CA ARG A 1056 13.43 -22.22 17.22
C ARG A 1056 13.96 -20.80 17.42
N ASP A 1057 13.55 -20.17 18.52
CA ASP A 1057 13.92 -18.81 18.93
C ASP A 1057 15.44 -18.61 19.06
N SER A 1058 16.14 -19.51 19.76
CA SER A 1058 17.59 -19.49 19.96
C SER A 1058 18.38 -19.53 18.65
N HIS A 1059 17.96 -20.38 17.70
CA HIS A 1059 18.58 -20.43 16.37
C HIS A 1059 18.43 -19.10 15.63
N THR A 1060 17.26 -18.47 15.72
CA THR A 1060 17.00 -17.19 15.07
C THR A 1060 17.87 -16.08 15.67
N LEU A 1061 17.99 -16.02 17.00
CA LEU A 1061 18.87 -15.07 17.67
C LEU A 1061 20.34 -15.26 17.21
N ASN A 1062 20.83 -16.50 17.26
CA ASN A 1062 22.21 -16.81 16.85
C ASN A 1062 22.46 -16.41 15.40
N ALA A 1063 21.52 -16.71 14.49
CA ALA A 1063 21.67 -16.38 13.08
C ALA A 1063 21.79 -14.87 12.82
N LEU A 1064 21.04 -14.03 13.56
CA LEU A 1064 21.13 -12.57 13.44
C LEU A 1064 22.44 -12.03 14.03
N THR A 1065 22.89 -12.59 15.16
CA THR A 1065 24.15 -12.19 15.80
C THR A 1065 25.36 -12.59 14.97
N GLU A 1066 25.38 -13.81 14.44
CA GLU A 1066 26.44 -14.31 13.55
C GLU A 1066 26.49 -13.51 12.25
N ALA A 1067 25.33 -13.20 11.64
CA ALA A 1067 25.25 -12.38 10.44
C ALA A 1067 25.90 -11.00 10.63
N GLU A 1068 25.58 -10.29 11.72
CA GLU A 1068 26.11 -8.94 12.00
C GLU A 1068 27.60 -8.93 12.37
N ALA A 1069 28.05 -10.00 13.02
CA ALA A 1069 29.45 -10.19 13.39
C ALA A 1069 30.33 -10.50 12.18
N TYR A 1070 29.79 -11.19 11.17
CA TYR A 1070 30.48 -11.54 9.94
C TYR A 1070 30.96 -10.28 9.19
N ARG A 1071 32.24 -10.26 8.79
CA ARG A 1071 32.88 -9.11 8.11
C ARG A 1071 32.76 -9.25 6.59
N GLY A 1072 31.53 -9.33 6.12
CA GLY A 1072 31.20 -9.52 4.73
C GLY A 1072 29.68 -9.53 4.52
N PRO A 1073 29.23 -9.97 3.34
CA PRO A 1073 27.80 -10.01 3.02
C PRO A 1073 27.11 -11.16 3.77
N SER A 1074 26.01 -10.82 4.43
CA SER A 1074 25.18 -11.76 5.19
C SER A 1074 23.75 -11.78 4.66
N LEU A 1075 23.19 -12.97 4.44
CA LEU A 1075 21.79 -13.18 4.04
C LEU A 1075 21.04 -14.00 5.09
N VAL A 1076 20.01 -13.42 5.69
CA VAL A 1076 19.09 -14.10 6.61
C VAL A 1076 17.71 -14.20 5.97
N LEU A 1077 17.28 -15.43 5.69
CA LEU A 1077 15.93 -15.75 5.23
C LEU A 1077 15.07 -16.09 6.44
N ALA A 1078 14.03 -15.30 6.69
CA ALA A 1078 13.16 -15.41 7.85
C ALA A 1078 11.76 -15.83 7.42
N TYR A 1079 11.29 -16.99 7.87
CA TYR A 1079 9.90 -17.39 7.60
C TYR A 1079 8.93 -16.45 8.33
N SER A 1080 8.04 -15.82 7.59
CA SER A 1080 7.09 -14.83 8.10
C SER A 1080 5.67 -15.23 7.72
N HIS A 1081 4.92 -15.76 8.70
CA HIS A 1081 3.50 -16.06 8.51
C HIS A 1081 2.72 -14.77 8.20
N CYS A 1082 1.70 -14.88 7.35
CA CYS A 1082 0.95 -13.74 6.84
C CYS A 1082 -0.55 -14.05 6.73
N VAL A 1083 -1.39 -13.01 6.82
CA VAL A 1083 -2.84 -13.12 6.56
C VAL A 1083 -3.15 -13.73 5.20
N ALA A 1084 -2.25 -13.59 4.22
CA ALA A 1084 -2.37 -14.15 2.88
C ALA A 1084 -2.26 -15.69 2.83
N HIS A 1085 -1.72 -16.33 3.88
CA HIS A 1085 -1.75 -17.79 4.02
C HIS A 1085 -3.17 -18.29 4.35
N GLY A 1086 -3.97 -17.40 4.95
CA GLY A 1086 -5.40 -17.60 5.22
C GLY A 1086 -5.68 -18.60 6.33
N PHE A 1087 -5.00 -18.40 7.45
CA PHE A 1087 -5.30 -18.98 8.76
C PHE A 1087 -5.29 -17.87 9.82
N GLU A 1088 -5.77 -18.15 11.04
CA GLU A 1088 -5.75 -17.15 12.11
C GLU A 1088 -4.33 -16.97 12.66
N LEU A 1089 -3.81 -15.74 12.59
CA LEU A 1089 -2.41 -15.47 12.96
C LEU A 1089 -2.11 -15.65 14.45
N SER A 1090 -3.12 -15.81 15.30
CA SER A 1090 -2.97 -16.29 16.68
C SER A 1090 -2.25 -17.64 16.78
N HIS A 1091 -2.36 -18.49 15.75
CA HIS A 1091 -1.65 -19.77 15.63
C HIS A 1091 -0.28 -19.66 14.94
N GLY A 1092 0.20 -18.44 14.70
CA GLY A 1092 1.42 -18.20 13.92
C GLY A 1092 2.66 -18.94 14.43
N LEU A 1093 2.81 -19.13 15.75
CA LEU A 1093 3.97 -19.84 16.35
C LEU A 1093 3.93 -21.34 16.05
N GLU A 1094 2.80 -21.97 16.33
CA GLU A 1094 2.55 -23.39 16.05
C GLU A 1094 2.70 -23.66 14.55
N HIS A 1095 2.22 -22.74 13.72
CA HIS A 1095 2.34 -22.80 12.27
C HIS A 1095 3.79 -22.75 11.79
N GLN A 1096 4.62 -21.82 12.31
CA GLN A 1096 6.05 -21.81 11.98
C GLN A 1096 6.75 -23.10 12.42
N LYS A 1097 6.39 -23.63 13.59
CA LYS A 1097 6.91 -24.93 14.05
C LYS A 1097 6.50 -26.05 13.09
N LEU A 1098 5.25 -26.11 12.68
CA LEU A 1098 4.75 -27.11 11.72
C LEU A 1098 5.42 -26.99 10.35
N ALA A 1099 5.73 -25.77 9.89
CA ALA A 1099 6.50 -25.55 8.66
C ALA A 1099 7.90 -26.18 8.75
N VAL A 1100 8.56 -26.11 9.91
CA VAL A 1100 9.86 -26.77 10.12
C VAL A 1100 9.72 -28.28 10.28
N ASP A 1101 8.79 -28.72 11.13
CA ASP A 1101 8.57 -30.14 11.44
C ASP A 1101 8.10 -30.93 10.20
N SER A 1102 7.44 -30.29 9.23
CA SER A 1102 7.03 -30.93 7.96
C SER A 1102 8.11 -30.92 6.87
N GLY A 1103 9.24 -30.25 7.10
CA GLY A 1103 10.29 -30.06 6.10
C GLY A 1103 10.02 -28.96 5.07
N HIS A 1104 8.84 -28.32 5.09
CA HIS A 1104 8.51 -27.16 4.24
C HIS A 1104 9.57 -26.05 4.39
N TRP A 1105 10.03 -25.83 5.63
CA TRP A 1105 11.04 -24.84 5.97
C TRP A 1105 12.19 -25.44 6.79
N SER A 1106 13.31 -25.79 6.13
CA SER A 1106 14.50 -26.28 6.86
C SER A 1106 15.28 -25.12 7.51
N LEU A 1107 15.79 -25.34 8.72
CA LEU A 1107 16.64 -24.39 9.44
C LEU A 1107 18.11 -24.73 9.21
N TYR A 1108 18.91 -23.74 8.83
CA TYR A 1108 20.36 -23.91 8.65
C TYR A 1108 21.10 -22.58 8.81
N ARG A 1109 22.42 -22.68 9.04
CA ARG A 1109 23.37 -21.57 8.99
C ARG A 1109 24.63 -22.02 8.24
N ARG A 1110 25.08 -21.21 7.29
CA ARG A 1110 26.32 -21.39 6.52
C ARG A 1110 27.23 -20.23 6.83
N ASP A 1111 28.29 -20.52 7.58
CA ASP A 1111 29.27 -19.52 8.00
C ASP A 1111 30.63 -19.81 7.34
N PRO A 1112 31.08 -18.95 6.40
CA PRO A 1112 32.38 -19.07 5.74
C PRO A 1112 33.56 -19.11 6.70
N GLN A 1113 33.47 -18.45 7.87
CA GLN A 1113 34.59 -18.36 8.82
C GLN A 1113 34.97 -19.72 9.42
N ARG A 1114 34.01 -20.65 9.48
CA ARG A 1114 34.21 -22.01 9.99
C ARG A 1114 35.18 -22.83 9.15
N LEU A 1115 35.31 -22.52 7.86
CA LEU A 1115 36.26 -23.19 6.97
C LEU A 1115 37.71 -22.94 7.43
N ALA A 1116 38.01 -21.72 7.88
CA ALA A 1116 39.32 -21.38 8.45
C ALA A 1116 39.63 -22.15 9.76
N GLU A 1117 38.60 -22.68 10.44
CA GLU A 1117 38.71 -23.52 11.64
C GLU A 1117 38.75 -25.03 11.32
N GLY A 1118 38.75 -25.43 10.05
CA GLY A 1118 38.66 -26.83 9.62
C GLY A 1118 37.30 -27.50 9.91
N LYS A 1119 36.24 -26.69 10.07
CA LYS A 1119 34.86 -27.13 10.29
C LYS A 1119 34.04 -26.97 9.02
N THR A 1120 32.95 -27.72 8.90
CA THR A 1120 32.00 -27.55 7.80
C THR A 1120 31.30 -26.19 7.92
N ALA A 1121 31.22 -25.46 6.81
CA ALA A 1121 30.56 -24.14 6.77
C ALA A 1121 29.06 -24.27 7.06
N LEU A 1122 28.39 -25.23 6.42
CA LEU A 1122 26.96 -25.47 6.56
C LEU A 1122 26.64 -26.31 7.80
N GLN A 1123 25.76 -25.77 8.63
CA GLN A 1123 25.13 -26.42 9.77
C GLN A 1123 23.64 -26.59 9.47
N LEU A 1124 23.16 -27.83 9.43
CA LEU A 1124 21.74 -28.13 9.28
C LEU A 1124 21.10 -28.23 10.68
N ASP A 1125 20.41 -27.17 11.10
CA ASP A 1125 19.94 -26.97 12.47
C ASP A 1125 18.52 -27.52 12.72
N SER A 1126 17.79 -27.91 11.67
CA SER A 1126 16.53 -28.68 11.77
C SER A 1126 16.77 -30.18 11.56
N GLY A 1127 16.05 -31.01 12.33
CA GLY A 1127 16.03 -32.47 12.13
C GLY A 1127 15.34 -32.90 10.82
N ALA A 1128 15.29 -34.20 10.57
CA ALA A 1128 14.46 -34.76 9.49
C ALA A 1128 12.97 -34.47 9.77
N PRO A 1129 12.12 -34.35 8.73
CA PRO A 1129 10.70 -34.10 8.90
C PRO A 1129 10.05 -35.11 9.86
N SER A 1130 9.35 -34.61 10.88
CA SER A 1130 8.61 -35.39 11.88
C SER A 1130 7.09 -35.28 11.72
N ALA A 1131 6.61 -34.40 10.85
CA ALA A 1131 5.21 -34.25 10.45
C ALA A 1131 5.07 -34.41 8.92
N GLY A 1132 3.87 -34.77 8.44
CA GLY A 1132 3.59 -34.85 7.00
C GLY A 1132 3.30 -33.47 6.39
N LEU A 1133 3.70 -33.27 5.13
CA LEU A 1133 3.47 -32.00 4.41
C LEU A 1133 1.97 -31.69 4.25
N ALA A 1134 1.15 -32.72 4.04
CA ALA A 1134 -0.30 -32.58 3.95
C ALA A 1134 -0.92 -31.91 5.19
N ALA A 1135 -0.38 -32.18 6.39
CA ALA A 1135 -0.88 -31.58 7.63
C ALA A 1135 -0.58 -30.07 7.70
N PHE A 1136 0.60 -29.66 7.19
CA PHE A 1136 0.93 -28.23 7.03
C PHE A 1136 0.00 -27.57 6.01
N MET A 1137 -0.15 -28.17 4.83
CA MET A 1137 -0.99 -27.61 3.75
C MET A 1137 -2.46 -27.50 4.16
N ALA A 1138 -3.01 -28.47 4.89
CA ALA A 1138 -4.40 -28.45 5.36
C ALA A 1138 -4.68 -27.29 6.33
N GLY A 1139 -3.66 -26.76 7.02
CA GLY A 1139 -3.78 -25.63 7.93
C GLY A 1139 -3.99 -24.28 7.25
N GLU A 1140 -3.77 -24.18 5.93
CA GLU A 1140 -3.82 -22.92 5.21
C GLU A 1140 -4.89 -22.90 4.11
N SER A 1141 -5.62 -21.79 4.00
CA SER A 1141 -6.65 -21.66 2.96
C SER A 1141 -6.08 -21.64 1.54
N ARG A 1142 -4.81 -21.21 1.38
CA ARG A 1142 -4.16 -21.15 0.06
C ARG A 1142 -3.92 -22.52 -0.57
N PHE A 1143 -3.82 -23.60 0.21
CA PHE A 1143 -3.72 -24.96 -0.33
C PHE A 1143 -5.10 -25.62 -0.45
N SER A 1144 -5.93 -25.52 0.61
CA SER A 1144 -7.29 -26.09 0.59
C SER A 1144 -8.23 -25.45 -0.44
N ALA A 1145 -7.92 -24.24 -0.92
CA ALA A 1145 -8.60 -23.66 -2.09
C ALA A 1145 -8.35 -24.47 -3.37
N VAL A 1146 -7.11 -24.95 -3.58
CA VAL A 1146 -6.74 -25.79 -4.72
C VAL A 1146 -7.38 -27.17 -4.58
N GLU A 1147 -7.28 -27.79 -3.40
CA GLU A 1147 -7.90 -29.09 -3.12
C GLU A 1147 -9.41 -29.07 -3.39
N ARG A 1148 -10.13 -28.06 -2.90
CA ARG A 1148 -11.58 -27.93 -3.15
C ARG A 1148 -11.92 -27.67 -4.61
N ALA A 1149 -11.06 -26.97 -5.34
CA ALA A 1149 -11.30 -26.67 -6.75
C ALA A 1149 -10.99 -27.88 -7.65
N ASN A 1150 -9.91 -28.61 -7.35
CA ASN A 1150 -9.45 -29.78 -8.10
C ASN A 1150 -8.61 -30.71 -7.19
N PRO A 1151 -9.24 -31.73 -6.56
CA PRO A 1151 -8.56 -32.65 -5.65
C PRO A 1151 -7.44 -33.47 -6.31
N GLU A 1152 -7.65 -33.92 -7.56
CA GLU A 1152 -6.66 -34.72 -8.29
C GLU A 1152 -5.38 -33.92 -8.55
N ARG A 1153 -5.51 -32.67 -8.99
CA ARG A 1153 -4.37 -31.77 -9.18
C ARG A 1153 -3.67 -31.46 -7.86
N PHE A 1154 -4.41 -31.26 -6.78
CA PHE A 1154 -3.82 -31.02 -5.46
C PHE A 1154 -2.96 -32.20 -5.00
N HIS A 1155 -3.45 -33.45 -5.11
CA HIS A 1155 -2.67 -34.62 -4.74
C HIS A 1155 -1.39 -34.77 -5.59
N ALA A 1156 -1.47 -34.53 -6.90
CA ALA A 1156 -0.29 -34.52 -7.76
C ALA A 1156 0.75 -33.47 -7.32
N LEU A 1157 0.30 -32.24 -7.02
CA LEU A 1157 1.17 -31.17 -6.53
C LEU A 1157 1.75 -31.47 -5.15
N LEU A 1158 1.01 -32.14 -4.27
CA LEU A 1158 1.48 -32.59 -2.97
C LEU A 1158 2.62 -33.61 -3.12
N ASP A 1159 2.45 -34.63 -3.98
CA ASP A 1159 3.49 -35.64 -4.24
C ASP A 1159 4.77 -35.01 -4.80
N GLU A 1160 4.63 -34.06 -5.74
CA GLU A 1160 5.75 -33.27 -6.28
C GLU A 1160 6.44 -32.45 -5.19
N ALA A 1161 5.68 -31.79 -4.32
CA ALA A 1161 6.22 -30.98 -3.22
C ALA A 1161 6.99 -31.85 -2.21
N GLU A 1162 6.47 -33.02 -1.85
CA GLU A 1162 7.17 -33.95 -0.96
C GLU A 1162 8.45 -34.50 -1.59
N ALA A 1163 8.43 -34.83 -2.88
CA ALA A 1163 9.62 -35.27 -3.60
C ALA A 1163 10.69 -34.18 -3.62
N GLU A 1164 10.29 -32.92 -3.81
CA GLU A 1164 11.17 -31.76 -3.79
C GLU A 1164 11.80 -31.53 -2.40
N ILE A 1165 11.03 -31.65 -1.33
CA ILE A 1165 11.54 -31.54 0.05
C ILE A 1165 12.56 -32.63 0.33
N ARG A 1166 12.28 -33.89 -0.03
CA ARG A 1166 13.24 -35.01 0.14
C ARG A 1166 14.54 -34.75 -0.61
N ARG A 1167 14.46 -34.29 -1.86
CA ARG A 1167 15.62 -33.98 -2.70
C ARG A 1167 16.48 -32.87 -2.10
N LYS A 1168 15.86 -31.76 -1.69
CA LYS A 1168 16.55 -30.63 -1.03
C LYS A 1168 17.19 -31.03 0.29
N ARG A 1169 16.49 -31.84 1.09
CA ARG A 1169 17.02 -32.35 2.35
C ARG A 1169 18.30 -33.16 2.15
N HIS A 1170 18.29 -34.12 1.23
CA HIS A 1170 19.49 -34.92 0.92
C HIS A 1170 20.66 -34.05 0.44
N LEU A 1171 20.39 -33.01 -0.36
CA LEU A 1171 21.42 -32.07 -0.80
C LEU A 1171 22.05 -31.33 0.40
N PHE A 1172 21.25 -30.76 1.30
CA PHE A 1172 21.78 -30.05 2.47
C PHE A 1172 22.50 -30.99 3.45
N GLU A 1173 22.04 -32.22 3.62
CA GLU A 1173 22.76 -33.23 4.42
C GLU A 1173 24.11 -33.58 3.81
N HIS A 1174 24.18 -33.71 2.48
CA HIS A 1174 25.44 -33.93 1.77
C HIS A 1174 26.40 -32.75 1.95
N MET A 1175 25.92 -31.52 1.76
CA MET A 1175 26.71 -30.29 1.95
C MET A 1175 27.18 -30.12 3.40
N ALA A 1176 26.34 -30.43 4.40
CA ALA A 1176 26.71 -30.33 5.81
C ALA A 1176 27.71 -31.41 6.25
N GLY A 1177 27.76 -32.54 5.53
CA GLY A 1177 28.72 -33.63 5.73
C GLY A 1177 30.04 -33.45 4.98
N PHE A 1178 30.11 -32.52 4.02
CA PHE A 1178 31.32 -32.26 3.24
C PHE A 1178 32.33 -31.44 4.03
N LYS A 1179 33.51 -32.02 4.31
CA LYS A 1179 34.67 -31.29 4.81
C LYS A 1179 35.50 -30.89 3.58
N GLU A 1180 35.61 -29.59 3.33
CA GLU A 1180 36.51 -29.03 2.31
C GLU A 1180 37.98 -29.36 2.58
#